data_AF-A0A315EIX0-F1
#
_entry.id   AF-A0A315EIX0-F1
#
_cell.length_a   1.000
_cell.length_b   1.000
_cell.length_c   1.000
_cell.angle_alpha   90.00
_cell.angle_beta   90.00
_cell.angle_gamma   90.00
#
_symmetry.space_group_name_H-M   'P 1'
#
loop_
_entity.id
_entity.type
_entity.pdbx_description
1 polymer ?
#
loop_
_entity_poly.entity_id
_entity_poly.type
_entity_poly.pdbx_seq_one_letter_code
_entity_poly.pdbx_strand_id
1 'polypeptide(L)'
;MKNQDDGTLSLFDDFPPAYEPATLPAAAAPKKPRAKRKVAEPAPDTSNDAVQAPTPEPVVDPGVHVETTLHLAGLVEPQRRRNSPWANLDMAASQVAAQMPHVMLVITKGEAGGAQSHVRDLCQALQTRVQFTVVIGGPVDESVLGRELSAMGITVCPMPDMVESLNPLKLWPAVQQLTELINTHKPDLVHGHSAIGGVVARIAAKRAHVPAHSSGVPAVYTVHGFGFKPEVPLVRRTASALAERLLARWTTQMICVSKYERELAFDLAIAPERVHIIANGIARLPAPETRTQDDTADTNAAPAHPPSALPRLIMVARMKSPKRHDLLLQALAKVRNALGHELPVTLAGDGPLQTQLRAQAKALSLKNITWAGDVSHVSELLAQHQVFVLLSDHEGMPITVLEAMRAGLCVLASSLPGIREQINAYQDGILVANTPEAVAEKLLQLVRDPHMCKRLGRAAQQKFEDCFAAEPMAERVLEVYRQCTQETTTATQLTADAATRTHNSAGLVSASVRRRDALQRWALWGVWMLAPSLMAAQLLEDAGLMTYQFGETLWWCVLPYAVATHLLMRASHLPVAERSGVLWVSTTAPFVFTPLGFALLQQPYSRAAVVWAYAATTLWLWWGYRRHVKHRALRLVHLDANVPAQLAACLNPNTLDPQAVQLIAWTPNSDTPLPACDGVVLDRHVRSSDERTRLLGELKMQHLRLYSVEAVAELTSGRKMLPTAADSLWEIDNDPSYDRAKRLLDVATVIALAPLWLPLAACVALAVRFDSKGPALYSQPRVGRDGQVFTLWKFRSMVHGLQAPGVHFAQAEDPRITRVGRVLRRSRLDELPQLFNVLMGHMSLIGPRPEQTAFVRDFAATIPSYPYRHLVRPGLTGWAQVQQGYADSADTTRIKLSYDLYYVAHYSLALDLLIAAKTVKTVCTGFGAR
;
A
#
# COMPACT_ATOMS: atom_id res chain seq x y z
N MET A 1 10.13 27.16 17.61
CA MET A 1 8.84 27.87 17.77
C MET A 1 8.15 27.85 16.40
N LYS A 2 6.85 27.64 16.27
CA LYS A 2 5.83 26.99 17.14
C LYS A 2 4.64 26.62 16.20
N ASN A 3 3.71 25.79 16.64
CA ASN A 3 2.52 25.36 15.88
C ASN A 3 1.61 26.59 15.53
N GLN A 4 0.57 26.54 14.69
CA GLN A 4 -0.46 25.48 14.57
C GLN A 4 -1.38 25.67 13.35
N ASP A 5 -2.14 24.64 12.99
CA ASP A 5 -3.23 24.65 11.99
C ASP A 5 -4.45 25.48 12.45
N ASP A 6 -5.31 25.95 11.53
CA ASP A 6 -6.59 25.29 11.18
C ASP A 6 -7.51 26.17 10.27
N GLY A 7 -8.62 25.61 9.75
CA GLY A 7 -9.84 26.40 9.50
C GLY A 7 -10.19 26.90 8.08
N THR A 8 -10.91 26.06 7.33
CA THR A 8 -11.94 26.39 6.31
C THR A 8 -12.22 27.86 5.94
N LEU A 9 -12.04 28.22 4.66
CA LEU A 9 -12.63 29.42 4.05
C LEU A 9 -13.96 29.10 3.35
N SER A 10 -14.99 29.91 3.62
CA SER A 10 -16.27 29.86 2.89
C SER A 10 -16.12 30.42 1.48
N LEU A 11 -16.81 29.81 0.52
CA LEU A 11 -16.84 30.26 -0.89
C LEU A 11 -18.27 30.23 -1.44
N PHE A 12 -19.17 30.91 -0.72
CA PHE A 12 -20.53 31.23 -1.16
C PHE A 12 -20.86 32.69 -0.83
N ASP A 13 -20.53 33.57 -1.76
CA ASP A 13 -21.17 34.87 -2.00
C ASP A 13 -20.89 35.25 -3.48
N ASP A 14 -21.58 36.28 -3.99
CA ASP A 14 -21.61 36.74 -5.40
C ASP A 14 -22.42 35.89 -6.42
N PHE A 15 -23.75 36.00 -6.34
CA PHE A 15 -24.65 35.86 -7.50
C PHE A 15 -25.41 37.19 -7.74
N PRO A 16 -25.50 37.69 -8.99
CA PRO A 16 -26.28 38.89 -9.29
C PRO A 16 -27.80 38.59 -9.29
N PRO A 17 -28.66 39.53 -8.85
CA PRO A 17 -30.11 39.32 -8.76
C PRO A 17 -30.80 39.29 -10.14
N ALA A 18 -31.91 38.57 -10.21
CA ALA A 18 -32.73 38.44 -11.41
C ALA A 18 -33.81 39.53 -11.54
N TYR A 19 -34.39 39.61 -12.74
CA TYR A 19 -35.28 40.67 -13.25
C TYR A 19 -36.64 40.79 -12.52
N GLU A 20 -37.14 42.02 -12.35
CA GLU A 20 -38.43 42.33 -11.69
C GLU A 20 -39.67 42.16 -12.59
N PRO A 21 -40.85 41.83 -12.02
CA PRO A 21 -42.15 42.02 -12.67
C PRO A 21 -43.08 43.01 -11.93
N ALA A 22 -43.40 44.12 -12.60
CA ALA A 22 -44.61 44.98 -12.52
C ALA A 22 -45.21 45.42 -11.14
N THR A 23 -45.39 46.73 -10.99
CA THR A 23 -46.14 47.42 -9.91
C THR A 23 -47.67 47.35 -10.14
N LEU A 24 -48.54 47.34 -9.11
CA LEU A 24 -49.18 48.46 -8.40
C LEU A 24 -50.35 47.89 -7.52
N PRO A 25 -51.01 48.64 -6.61
CA PRO A 25 -50.59 49.72 -5.71
C PRO A 25 -50.92 49.38 -4.22
N ALA A 26 -50.88 50.34 -3.27
CA ALA A 26 -50.88 50.05 -1.81
C ALA A 26 -51.85 50.87 -0.93
N ALA A 27 -52.26 50.28 0.20
CA ALA A 27 -52.81 50.90 1.43
C ALA A 27 -52.85 49.85 2.57
N ALA A 28 -52.63 50.12 3.86
CA ALA A 28 -52.06 51.29 4.54
C ALA A 28 -51.41 50.87 5.89
N ALA A 29 -50.49 51.70 6.41
CA ALA A 29 -49.83 51.54 7.71
C ALA A 29 -50.71 52.13 8.86
N PRO A 30 -50.41 51.98 10.18
CA PRO A 30 -49.09 52.06 10.85
C PRO A 30 -48.86 50.89 11.86
N LYS A 31 -48.01 50.88 12.92
CA LYS A 31 -47.28 51.94 13.66
C LYS A 31 -45.93 51.42 14.25
N LYS A 32 -45.57 51.83 15.48
CA LYS A 32 -44.25 51.75 16.17
C LYS A 32 -44.45 52.16 17.66
N PRO A 33 -43.46 52.15 18.60
CA PRO A 33 -42.12 51.49 18.65
C PRO A 33 -41.65 50.96 20.06
N ARG A 34 -40.42 50.38 20.13
CA ARG A 34 -39.43 50.43 21.27
C ARG A 34 -39.76 49.67 22.59
N ALA A 35 -38.82 49.33 23.50
CA ALA A 35 -37.37 49.63 23.63
C ALA A 35 -36.50 48.52 24.30
N LYS A 36 -35.18 48.81 24.44
CA LYS A 36 -34.06 48.07 25.09
C LYS A 36 -34.27 47.89 26.64
N ARG A 37 -33.49 47.08 27.41
CA ARG A 37 -32.05 47.26 27.79
C ARG A 37 -31.46 46.08 28.64
N LYS A 38 -30.14 46.13 28.88
CA LYS A 38 -29.21 45.17 29.56
C LYS A 38 -29.03 45.37 31.10
N VAL A 39 -28.69 44.27 31.81
CA VAL A 39 -27.69 44.07 32.91
C VAL A 39 -27.85 44.77 34.29
N ALA A 40 -27.77 43.98 35.40
CA ALA A 40 -26.97 44.23 36.63
C ALA A 40 -27.00 43.06 37.66
N GLU A 41 -25.96 42.95 38.50
CA GLU A 41 -25.83 42.23 39.81
C GLU A 41 -26.15 43.22 40.99
N PRO A 42 -26.19 42.89 42.32
CA PRO A 42 -25.43 41.88 43.11
C PRO A 42 -26.17 41.22 44.34
N ALA A 43 -25.40 40.76 45.36
CA ALA A 43 -25.78 40.03 46.61
C ALA A 43 -26.18 40.99 47.80
N PRO A 44 -26.23 40.65 49.14
CA PRO A 44 -25.65 39.53 49.95
C PRO A 44 -26.55 38.95 51.10
N ASP A 45 -25.94 38.47 52.21
CA ASP A 45 -26.47 38.11 53.57
C ASP A 45 -27.31 36.81 53.72
N THR A 46 -27.36 36.01 54.82
CA THR A 46 -26.69 35.85 56.17
C THR A 46 -27.10 34.44 56.74
N SER A 47 -26.62 33.80 57.82
CA SER A 47 -25.47 33.87 58.78
C SER A 47 -25.47 32.63 59.72
N ASN A 48 -24.33 32.26 60.36
CA ASN A 48 -24.12 31.18 61.37
C ASN A 48 -24.36 29.72 60.87
N ASP A 49 -23.74 28.64 61.38
CA ASP A 49 -23.15 28.33 62.70
C ASP A 49 -21.78 27.56 62.65
N ALA A 50 -21.24 27.18 63.81
CA ALA A 50 -19.95 26.46 64.02
C ALA A 50 -19.99 24.95 63.62
N VAL A 51 -18.91 24.14 63.55
CA VAL A 51 -17.65 24.02 64.34
C VAL A 51 -16.44 23.60 63.44
N GLN A 52 -15.21 23.70 63.96
CA GLN A 52 -13.94 23.53 63.25
C GLN A 52 -13.49 22.07 62.97
N ALA A 53 -12.82 21.89 61.82
CA ALA A 53 -11.49 21.29 61.55
C ALA A 53 -10.71 20.59 62.71
N PRO A 54 -9.74 19.64 62.46
CA PRO A 54 -8.82 19.70 61.31
C PRO A 54 -8.22 18.38 60.71
N THR A 55 -7.41 18.56 59.66
CA THR A 55 -6.29 17.69 59.20
C THR A 55 -5.05 17.81 60.14
N PRO A 56 -3.99 16.96 60.09
CA PRO A 56 -3.40 16.29 58.92
C PRO A 56 -2.89 14.83 59.13
N GLU A 57 -1.91 14.42 58.33
CA GLU A 57 -1.12 13.17 58.27
C GLU A 57 -0.17 12.98 59.49
N PRO A 58 0.74 11.96 59.57
CA PRO A 58 0.87 10.66 58.86
C PRO A 58 1.16 9.46 59.85
N VAL A 59 1.81 8.37 59.36
CA VAL A 59 2.73 7.41 60.07
C VAL A 59 2.23 6.00 60.49
N VAL A 60 2.70 5.00 59.71
CA VAL A 60 3.32 3.68 60.05
C VAL A 60 2.61 2.62 60.95
N ASP A 61 2.76 1.36 60.50
CA ASP A 61 2.35 0.07 61.10
C ASP A 61 3.18 -0.37 62.33
N PRO A 62 2.55 -1.07 63.29
CA PRO A 62 3.25 -2.18 63.95
C PRO A 62 2.40 -3.43 64.27
N GLY A 63 2.88 -4.59 63.81
CA GLY A 63 3.36 -5.63 64.73
C GLY A 63 2.34 -6.60 65.38
N VAL A 64 2.03 -7.68 64.66
CA VAL A 64 2.06 -9.10 65.09
C VAL A 64 1.78 -9.44 66.57
N HIS A 65 0.75 -10.29 66.82
CA HIS A 65 0.94 -11.59 67.50
C HIS A 65 -0.21 -12.57 67.24
N VAL A 66 -0.08 -13.82 67.71
CA VAL A 66 -0.75 -15.05 67.23
C VAL A 66 -1.23 -15.89 68.43
N GLU A 67 -2.41 -16.53 68.35
CA GLU A 67 -2.63 -17.98 68.67
C GLU A 67 -4.11 -18.43 68.72
N THR A 68 -4.40 -19.60 68.13
CA THR A 68 -5.59 -20.47 68.32
C THR A 68 -6.99 -19.89 67.99
N THR A 69 -8.03 -20.68 67.66
CA THR A 69 -8.28 -22.12 67.94
C THR A 69 -8.76 -22.89 66.69
N LEU A 70 -8.54 -24.21 66.70
CA LEU A 70 -9.00 -25.17 65.69
C LEU A 70 -10.50 -25.53 65.84
N HIS A 71 -10.99 -26.36 64.91
CA HIS A 71 -12.27 -27.10 64.94
C HIS A 71 -13.60 -26.31 64.84
N LEU A 72 -14.12 -26.24 63.61
CA LEU A 72 -15.39 -26.94 63.33
C LEU A 72 -15.39 -27.40 61.86
N ALA A 73 -15.69 -28.68 61.63
CA ALA A 73 -15.54 -29.33 60.33
C ALA A 73 -16.85 -29.97 59.85
N GLY A 74 -17.01 -30.09 58.53
CA GLY A 74 -17.74 -31.20 57.92
C GLY A 74 -19.18 -30.96 57.44
N LEU A 75 -19.81 -29.80 57.67
CA LEU A 75 -21.18 -29.52 57.21
C LEU A 75 -21.31 -28.13 56.56
N VAL A 76 -22.02 -28.08 55.43
CA VAL A 76 -22.23 -26.95 54.49
C VAL A 76 -21.08 -26.70 53.49
N GLU A 77 -21.36 -26.93 52.20
CA GLU A 77 -20.53 -26.42 51.10
C GLU A 77 -20.72 -24.90 50.92
N PRO A 78 -19.64 -24.09 50.81
CA PRO A 78 -19.76 -22.66 50.55
C PRO A 78 -20.13 -22.40 49.09
N GLN A 79 -21.34 -21.88 48.84
CA GLN A 79 -21.77 -21.49 47.49
C GLN A 79 -20.81 -20.44 46.88
N ARG A 80 -20.23 -20.76 45.71
CA ARG A 80 -19.35 -19.83 44.98
C ARG A 80 -20.10 -18.55 44.60
N ARG A 81 -19.73 -17.41 45.20
CA ARG A 81 -20.14 -16.07 44.70
C ARG A 81 -19.53 -15.87 43.31
N ARG A 82 -20.37 -15.83 42.27
CA ARG A 82 -19.95 -15.78 40.85
C ARG A 82 -19.15 -14.54 40.42
N ASN A 83 -19.14 -13.47 41.22
CA ASN A 83 -18.60 -12.17 40.83
C ASN A 83 -17.35 -11.79 41.65
N SER A 84 -16.27 -12.56 41.49
CA SER A 84 -14.93 -12.19 41.97
C SER A 84 -13.93 -12.24 40.81
N PRO A 85 -13.08 -11.21 40.60
CA PRO A 85 -12.09 -11.22 39.52
C PRO A 85 -11.00 -12.30 39.70
N TRP A 86 -10.89 -12.88 40.91
CA TRP A 86 -9.94 -13.93 41.25
C TRP A 86 -10.51 -15.36 41.13
N ALA A 87 -11.80 -15.50 40.78
CA ALA A 87 -12.48 -16.80 40.74
C ALA A 87 -12.01 -17.78 39.64
N ASN A 88 -11.17 -17.31 38.72
CA ASN A 88 -10.67 -18.04 37.55
C ASN A 88 -9.16 -18.37 37.63
N LEU A 89 -8.51 -18.20 38.79
CA LEU A 89 -7.14 -18.69 38.98
C LEU A 89 -7.14 -20.22 39.12
N ASP A 90 -6.83 -20.91 38.03
CA ASP A 90 -6.63 -22.36 38.04
C ASP A 90 -5.26 -22.70 38.66
N MET A 91 -5.28 -23.15 39.91
CA MET A 91 -4.09 -23.55 40.66
C MET A 91 -3.32 -24.71 40.00
N ALA A 92 -3.95 -25.52 39.13
CA ALA A 92 -3.26 -26.57 38.40
C ALA A 92 -2.24 -26.02 37.38
N ALA A 93 -2.48 -24.82 36.82
CA ALA A 93 -1.56 -24.18 35.89
C ALA A 93 -0.19 -23.81 36.53
N SER A 94 -0.14 -23.71 37.87
CA SER A 94 1.08 -23.36 38.61
C SER A 94 1.99 -24.55 38.94
N GLN A 95 1.67 -25.78 38.49
CA GLN A 95 2.42 -27.00 38.82
C GLN A 95 3.06 -27.70 37.61
N VAL A 96 3.07 -27.08 36.43
CA VAL A 96 3.94 -27.55 35.32
C VAL A 96 5.38 -27.18 35.68
N ALA A 97 6.18 -28.17 36.09
CA ALA A 97 7.60 -28.00 36.36
C ALA A 97 8.30 -27.39 35.13
N ALA A 98 9.21 -26.43 35.35
CA ALA A 98 9.82 -25.63 34.30
C ALA A 98 10.76 -26.48 33.41
N GLN A 99 10.18 -27.11 32.39
CA GLN A 99 10.92 -27.81 31.35
C GLN A 99 11.83 -26.83 30.61
N MET A 100 13.12 -27.15 30.53
CA MET A 100 14.11 -26.34 29.84
C MET A 100 13.76 -26.25 28.35
N PRO A 101 13.50 -25.05 27.79
CA PRO A 101 13.03 -24.92 26.41
C PRO A 101 14.14 -25.25 25.42
N HIS A 102 13.79 -25.93 24.33
CA HIS A 102 14.68 -26.23 23.22
C HIS A 102 14.55 -25.16 22.14
N VAL A 103 15.58 -24.34 21.99
CA VAL A 103 15.63 -23.21 21.05
C VAL A 103 16.56 -23.52 19.89
N MET A 104 16.04 -23.48 18.66
CA MET A 104 16.85 -23.55 17.45
C MET A 104 17.22 -22.16 16.96
N LEU A 105 18.48 -21.76 17.16
CA LEU A 105 19.04 -20.50 16.68
C LEU A 105 19.48 -20.64 15.21
N VAL A 106 19.27 -19.61 14.39
CA VAL A 106 19.59 -19.63 12.95
C VAL A 106 20.34 -18.36 12.54
N ILE A 107 21.56 -18.49 12.01
CA ILE A 107 22.41 -17.35 11.62
C ILE A 107 23.19 -17.62 10.32
N THR A 108 23.20 -16.64 9.40
CA THR A 108 23.62 -16.84 8.00
C THR A 108 25.10 -17.08 7.77
N LYS A 109 25.98 -16.78 8.74
CA LYS A 109 27.43 -16.82 8.56
C LYS A 109 28.16 -17.13 9.85
N GLY A 110 29.15 -18.01 9.79
CA GLY A 110 30.11 -18.30 10.85
C GLY A 110 31.29 -17.32 11.01
N GLU A 111 31.46 -16.39 10.06
CA GLU A 111 32.47 -15.33 10.08
C GLU A 111 32.32 -14.43 11.33
N ALA A 112 33.42 -13.90 11.86
CA ALA A 112 33.38 -12.97 13.00
C ALA A 112 32.56 -11.70 12.70
N GLY A 113 31.72 -11.29 13.65
CA GLY A 113 30.83 -10.14 13.49
C GLY A 113 29.81 -10.00 14.63
N GLY A 114 29.18 -8.84 14.74
CA GLY A 114 28.34 -8.51 15.90
C GLY A 114 27.13 -9.45 16.10
N ALA A 115 26.47 -9.91 15.03
CA ALA A 115 25.37 -10.86 15.17
C ALA A 115 25.84 -12.22 15.70
N GLN A 116 27.09 -12.61 15.38
CA GLN A 116 27.73 -13.83 15.86
C GLN A 116 28.16 -13.68 17.33
N SER A 117 28.80 -12.58 17.71
CA SER A 117 29.14 -12.29 19.11
C SER A 117 27.88 -12.26 20.00
N HIS A 118 26.79 -11.66 19.51
CA HIS A 118 25.50 -11.68 20.20
C HIS A 118 24.97 -13.11 20.40
N VAL A 119 24.99 -13.96 19.38
CA VAL A 119 24.56 -15.36 19.48
C VAL A 119 25.44 -16.14 20.46
N ARG A 120 26.76 -15.96 20.42
CA ARG A 120 27.71 -16.60 21.36
C ARG A 120 27.42 -16.19 22.81
N ASP A 121 27.36 -14.89 23.08
CA ASP A 121 27.21 -14.36 24.45
C ASP A 121 25.82 -14.68 25.02
N LEU A 122 24.77 -14.71 24.17
CA LEU A 122 23.43 -15.18 24.53
C LEU A 122 23.41 -16.68 24.87
N CYS A 123 24.07 -17.51 24.05
CA CYS A 123 24.22 -18.95 24.32
C CYS A 123 24.93 -19.19 25.64
N GLN A 124 26.08 -18.53 25.86
CA GLN A 124 26.89 -18.66 27.07
C GLN A 124 26.11 -18.24 28.33
N ALA A 125 25.36 -17.13 28.28
CA ALA A 125 24.58 -16.63 29.41
C ALA A 125 23.32 -17.46 29.74
N LEU A 126 22.81 -18.27 28.80
CA LEU A 126 21.61 -19.09 28.98
C LEU A 126 21.84 -20.61 28.98
N GLN A 127 23.08 -21.08 28.83
CA GLN A 127 23.41 -22.51 28.64
C GLN A 127 22.83 -23.46 29.71
N THR A 128 22.66 -22.99 30.96
CA THR A 128 22.10 -23.79 32.06
C THR A 128 20.58 -23.76 32.16
N ARG A 129 19.91 -22.97 31.31
CA ARG A 129 18.47 -22.64 31.38
C ARG A 129 17.73 -22.74 30.04
N VAL A 130 18.44 -22.98 28.95
CA VAL A 130 17.92 -23.17 27.58
C VAL A 130 18.78 -24.22 26.87
N GLN A 131 18.13 -25.21 26.24
CA GLN A 131 18.82 -26.14 25.36
C GLN A 131 18.93 -25.52 23.97
N PHE A 132 20.15 -25.30 23.47
CA PHE A 132 20.36 -24.70 22.16
C PHE A 132 20.74 -25.72 21.09
N THR A 133 20.23 -25.49 19.87
CA THR A 133 20.78 -26.05 18.63
C THR A 133 20.99 -24.90 17.66
N VAL A 134 22.20 -24.73 17.11
CA VAL A 134 22.56 -23.55 16.32
C VAL A 134 22.84 -23.93 14.87
N VAL A 135 22.01 -23.45 13.96
CA VAL A 135 22.16 -23.63 12.52
C VAL A 135 22.97 -22.47 11.95
N ILE A 136 24.16 -22.75 11.43
CA ILE A 136 25.09 -21.75 10.87
C ILE A 136 25.23 -21.89 9.36
N GLY A 137 25.31 -20.76 8.65
CA GLY A 137 25.59 -20.76 7.22
C GLY A 137 27.08 -20.96 6.93
N GLY A 138 27.39 -21.90 6.04
CA GLY A 138 28.74 -22.37 5.74
C GLY A 138 29.14 -23.64 6.52
N PRO A 139 30.38 -24.14 6.32
CA PRO A 139 30.94 -25.26 7.08
C PRO A 139 31.26 -24.87 8.54
N VAL A 140 31.26 -25.86 9.45
CA VAL A 140 31.48 -25.62 10.89
C VAL A 140 32.95 -25.38 11.22
N ASP A 141 33.85 -26.13 10.60
CA ASP A 141 35.27 -26.18 11.01
C ASP A 141 36.03 -24.89 10.66
N GLU A 142 35.61 -24.20 9.60
CA GLU A 142 36.11 -22.89 9.19
C GLU A 142 35.48 -21.74 9.99
N SER A 143 34.35 -21.99 10.66
CA SER A 143 33.59 -21.01 11.43
C SER A 143 34.27 -20.68 12.77
N VAL A 144 34.38 -19.39 13.10
CA VAL A 144 34.82 -18.97 14.45
C VAL A 144 33.72 -19.29 15.45
N LEU A 145 32.50 -18.81 15.18
CA LEU A 145 31.32 -19.05 16.01
C LEU A 145 31.01 -20.55 16.17
N GLY A 146 31.19 -21.34 15.12
CA GLY A 146 30.96 -22.79 15.13
C GLY A 146 31.87 -23.51 16.11
N ARG A 147 33.16 -23.16 16.10
CA ARG A 147 34.16 -23.73 17.04
C ARG A 147 33.94 -23.25 18.47
N GLU A 148 33.63 -21.97 18.69
CA GLU A 148 33.28 -21.44 20.03
C GLU A 148 32.05 -22.14 20.64
N LEU A 149 30.97 -22.29 19.86
CA LEU A 149 29.76 -22.99 20.31
C LEU A 149 29.98 -24.49 20.55
N SER A 150 30.79 -25.14 19.70
CA SER A 150 31.13 -26.56 19.85
C SER A 150 32.01 -26.80 21.08
N ALA A 151 32.92 -25.87 21.39
CA ALA A 151 33.73 -25.90 22.63
C ALA A 151 32.88 -25.67 23.90
N MET A 152 31.77 -24.93 23.79
CA MET A 152 30.73 -24.87 24.84
C MET A 152 29.86 -26.13 24.91
N GLY A 153 30.02 -27.11 24.02
CA GLY A 153 29.22 -28.34 24.00
C GLY A 153 27.81 -28.17 23.40
N ILE A 154 27.57 -27.09 22.65
CA ILE A 154 26.27 -26.81 22.00
C ILE A 154 26.22 -27.52 20.64
N THR A 155 25.08 -28.10 20.29
CA THR A 155 24.89 -28.76 18.98
C THR A 155 24.87 -27.71 17.86
N VAL A 156 25.85 -27.78 16.96
CA VAL A 156 25.96 -26.89 15.78
C VAL A 156 25.65 -27.68 14.50
N CYS A 157 24.77 -27.15 13.65
CA CYS A 157 24.42 -27.73 12.36
C CYS A 157 24.90 -26.83 11.21
N PRO A 158 25.73 -27.32 10.26
CA PRO A 158 26.08 -26.57 9.07
C PRO A 158 24.91 -26.53 8.08
N MET A 159 24.75 -25.38 7.41
CA MET A 159 23.82 -25.20 6.28
C MET A 159 24.55 -24.46 5.16
N PRO A 160 25.36 -25.16 4.33
CA PRO A 160 26.25 -24.52 3.34
C PRO A 160 25.49 -23.75 2.25
N ASP A 161 24.26 -24.15 1.93
CA ASP A 161 23.40 -23.47 0.95
C ASP A 161 22.78 -22.15 1.46
N MET A 162 23.00 -21.75 2.71
CA MET A 162 22.52 -20.47 3.27
C MET A 162 23.37 -19.27 2.79
N VAL A 163 23.30 -18.99 1.49
CA VAL A 163 24.01 -17.87 0.83
C VAL A 163 23.38 -16.52 1.19
N GLU A 164 24.20 -15.45 1.27
CA GLU A 164 23.79 -14.04 1.48
C GLU A 164 23.04 -13.46 0.24
N SER A 165 21.94 -14.09 -0.18
CA SER A 165 21.16 -13.80 -1.39
C SER A 165 19.65 -13.85 -1.13
N LEU A 166 18.95 -12.75 -1.45
CA LEU A 166 17.47 -12.67 -1.41
C LEU A 166 16.77 -13.28 -2.65
N ASN A 167 17.50 -13.90 -3.59
CA ASN A 167 16.89 -14.61 -4.72
C ASN A 167 16.12 -15.85 -4.22
N PRO A 168 14.79 -15.96 -4.44
CA PRO A 168 13.99 -17.08 -3.95
C PRO A 168 14.49 -18.47 -4.39
N LEU A 169 15.05 -18.59 -5.60
CA LEU A 169 15.60 -19.85 -6.11
C LEU A 169 16.85 -20.32 -5.36
N LYS A 170 17.62 -19.38 -4.77
CA LYS A 170 18.77 -19.68 -3.92
C LYS A 170 18.41 -19.81 -2.44
N LEU A 171 17.29 -19.22 -2.02
CA LEU A 171 16.82 -19.24 -0.64
C LEU A 171 15.97 -20.48 -0.32
N TRP A 172 15.30 -21.07 -1.32
CA TRP A 172 14.44 -22.24 -1.14
C TRP A 172 15.16 -23.51 -0.64
N PRO A 173 16.37 -23.88 -1.12
CA PRO A 173 17.11 -25.03 -0.58
C PRO A 173 17.40 -24.90 0.92
N ALA A 174 17.85 -23.73 1.38
CA ALA A 174 18.06 -23.44 2.80
C ALA A 174 16.76 -23.50 3.63
N VAL A 175 15.62 -23.08 3.06
CA VAL A 175 14.30 -23.29 3.69
C VAL A 175 13.95 -24.77 3.81
N GLN A 176 14.24 -25.59 2.79
CA GLN A 176 13.99 -27.03 2.84
C GLN A 176 14.87 -27.73 3.90
N GLN A 177 16.18 -27.49 3.86
CA GLN A 177 17.14 -28.02 4.83
C GLN A 177 16.80 -27.61 6.27
N LEU A 178 16.47 -26.34 6.51
CA LEU A 178 16.04 -25.91 7.85
C LEU A 178 14.70 -26.54 8.27
N THR A 179 13.75 -26.73 7.35
CA THR A 179 12.48 -27.42 7.68
C THR A 179 12.75 -28.87 8.13
N GLU A 180 13.69 -29.56 7.49
CA GLU A 180 14.12 -30.90 7.85
C GLU A 180 14.87 -30.95 9.19
N LEU A 181 15.77 -30.00 9.45
CA LEU A 181 16.44 -29.85 10.75
C LEU A 181 15.44 -29.60 11.88
N ILE A 182 14.43 -28.75 11.68
CA ILE A 182 13.36 -28.50 12.67
C ILE A 182 12.52 -29.78 12.89
N ASN A 183 12.12 -30.49 11.84
CA ASN A 183 11.37 -31.75 11.97
C ASN A 183 12.16 -32.85 12.70
N THR A 184 13.50 -32.84 12.55
CA THR A 184 14.41 -33.80 13.18
C THR A 184 14.63 -33.48 14.67
N HIS A 185 15.04 -32.25 14.97
CA HIS A 185 15.40 -31.83 16.33
C HIS A 185 14.19 -31.47 17.21
N LYS A 186 13.06 -31.11 16.59
CA LYS A 186 11.77 -30.77 17.25
C LYS A 186 11.88 -29.68 18.34
N PRO A 187 12.52 -28.52 18.05
CA PRO A 187 12.61 -27.42 19.00
C PRO A 187 11.24 -26.82 19.32
N ASP A 188 11.08 -26.31 20.55
CA ASP A 188 9.87 -25.62 21.01
C ASP A 188 9.68 -24.25 20.31
N LEU A 189 10.80 -23.62 19.89
CA LEU A 189 10.80 -22.41 19.07
C LEU A 189 12.04 -22.29 18.19
N VAL A 190 11.91 -21.58 17.07
CA VAL A 190 13.01 -21.23 16.17
C VAL A 190 13.30 -19.73 16.30
N HIS A 191 14.55 -19.35 16.55
CA HIS A 191 14.98 -17.96 16.68
C HIS A 191 15.95 -17.57 15.57
N GLY A 192 15.48 -16.75 14.62
CA GLY A 192 16.32 -16.21 13.55
C GLY A 192 17.12 -14.99 14.00
N HIS A 193 18.41 -14.97 13.66
CA HIS A 193 19.27 -13.79 13.66
C HIS A 193 19.70 -13.46 12.23
N SER A 194 20.04 -12.19 11.98
CA SER A 194 20.33 -11.60 10.65
C SER A 194 19.12 -11.57 9.69
N ALA A 195 19.18 -10.70 8.67
CA ALA A 195 18.06 -10.51 7.75
C ALA A 195 17.64 -11.78 6.99
N ILE A 196 18.60 -12.52 6.40
CA ILE A 196 18.27 -13.74 5.65
C ILE A 196 18.01 -14.91 6.59
N GLY A 197 18.70 -15.01 7.73
CA GLY A 197 18.42 -16.04 8.74
C GLY A 197 17.01 -15.91 9.30
N GLY A 198 16.56 -14.68 9.59
CA GLY A 198 15.18 -14.39 9.97
C GLY A 198 14.15 -14.69 8.89
N VAL A 199 14.48 -14.52 7.60
CA VAL A 199 13.60 -14.95 6.49
C VAL A 199 13.49 -16.47 6.43
N VAL A 200 14.61 -17.18 6.41
CA VAL A 200 14.66 -18.65 6.29
C VAL A 200 13.99 -19.30 7.51
N ALA A 201 14.29 -18.83 8.73
CA ALA A 201 13.70 -19.32 9.98
C ALA A 201 12.17 -19.20 10.00
N ARG A 202 11.60 -18.02 9.72
CA ARG A 202 10.15 -17.80 9.77
C ARG A 202 9.39 -18.62 8.72
N ILE A 203 9.99 -18.84 7.54
CA ILE A 203 9.37 -19.68 6.50
C ILE A 203 9.47 -21.17 6.87
N ALA A 204 10.62 -21.63 7.35
CA ALA A 204 10.83 -23.04 7.72
C ALA A 204 10.01 -23.44 8.95
N ALA A 205 10.00 -22.63 10.01
CA ALA A 205 9.19 -22.86 11.22
C ALA A 205 7.69 -23.00 10.90
N LYS A 206 7.17 -22.17 9.98
CA LYS A 206 5.78 -22.25 9.51
C LYS A 206 5.49 -23.44 8.59
N ARG A 207 6.51 -24.08 8.03
CA ARG A 207 6.42 -25.29 7.18
C ARG A 207 6.70 -26.58 7.93
N ALA A 208 7.32 -26.53 9.10
CA ALA A 208 7.65 -27.69 9.90
C ALA A 208 6.39 -28.37 10.46
N HIS A 209 6.46 -29.70 10.60
CA HIS A 209 5.39 -30.56 11.10
C HIS A 209 5.84 -31.26 12.39
N VAL A 210 6.16 -30.46 13.41
CA VAL A 210 6.45 -30.95 14.76
C VAL A 210 5.12 -31.33 15.44
N PRO A 211 4.94 -32.56 15.98
CA PRO A 211 3.65 -33.01 16.53
C PRO A 211 3.06 -32.14 17.64
N ALA A 212 3.89 -31.43 18.41
CA ALA A 212 3.45 -30.49 19.44
C ALA A 212 2.85 -29.18 18.88
N HIS A 213 3.10 -28.86 17.61
CA HIS A 213 2.74 -27.57 17.01
C HIS A 213 1.91 -27.77 15.72
N SER A 214 0.61 -28.02 15.90
CA SER A 214 -0.35 -28.26 14.80
C SER A 214 -0.45 -27.14 13.75
N SER A 215 0.03 -25.93 14.05
CA SER A 215 0.04 -24.79 13.13
C SER A 215 1.44 -24.39 12.62
N GLY A 216 2.48 -25.17 12.93
CA GLY A 216 3.90 -24.81 12.71
C GLY A 216 4.55 -24.24 13.99
N VAL A 217 5.87 -24.32 14.07
CA VAL A 217 6.67 -23.99 15.26
C VAL A 217 6.71 -22.46 15.50
N PRO A 218 6.64 -21.97 16.75
CA PRO A 218 6.85 -20.56 17.08
C PRO A 218 8.15 -20.00 16.53
N ALA A 219 8.10 -18.77 16.00
CA ALA A 219 9.23 -18.13 15.34
C ALA A 219 9.55 -16.77 15.97
N VAL A 220 10.71 -16.66 16.60
CA VAL A 220 11.28 -15.42 17.13
C VAL A 220 12.25 -14.83 16.11
N TYR A 221 12.35 -13.49 16.03
CA TYR A 221 13.29 -12.82 15.12
C TYR A 221 13.96 -11.62 15.80
N THR A 222 15.30 -11.66 15.93
CA THR A 222 16.10 -10.52 16.37
C THR A 222 16.55 -9.66 15.19
N VAL A 223 16.00 -8.44 15.14
CA VAL A 223 16.30 -7.40 14.16
C VAL A 223 17.56 -6.64 14.61
N HIS A 224 18.72 -7.06 14.12
CA HIS A 224 19.98 -6.30 14.28
C HIS A 224 20.05 -5.01 13.42
N GLY A 225 19.02 -4.74 12.62
CA GLY A 225 18.89 -3.54 11.79
C GLY A 225 18.02 -3.79 10.54
N PHE A 226 16.94 -3.04 10.36
CA PHE A 226 16.04 -3.24 9.21
C PHE A 226 16.66 -2.84 7.87
N GLY A 227 16.52 -3.71 6.88
CA GLY A 227 16.93 -3.46 5.48
C GLY A 227 16.05 -2.44 4.73
N PHE A 228 14.98 -1.92 5.37
CA PHE A 228 14.09 -0.91 4.76
C PHE A 228 14.23 0.51 5.33
N LYS A 229 15.30 0.76 6.11
CA LYS A 229 15.67 2.09 6.60
C LYS A 229 15.81 3.14 5.48
N PRO A 230 15.53 4.44 5.75
CA PRO A 230 15.59 5.51 4.74
C PRO A 230 16.89 5.56 3.93
N GLU A 231 18.02 5.29 4.57
CA GLU A 231 19.39 5.36 4.04
C GLU A 231 19.73 4.19 3.09
N VAL A 232 18.89 3.14 3.03
CA VAL A 232 19.10 2.00 2.14
C VAL A 232 18.64 2.33 0.71
N PRO A 233 19.41 1.98 -0.35
CA PRO A 233 19.02 2.23 -1.73
C PRO A 233 17.63 1.68 -2.09
N LEU A 234 16.83 2.50 -2.78
CA LEU A 234 15.38 2.35 -2.96
C LEU A 234 14.92 0.92 -3.30
N VAL A 235 15.59 0.24 -4.25
CA VAL A 235 15.24 -1.12 -4.69
C VAL A 235 15.42 -2.17 -3.59
N ARG A 236 16.48 -2.05 -2.78
CA ARG A 236 16.67 -2.92 -1.61
C ARG A 236 15.69 -2.56 -0.50
N ARG A 237 15.46 -1.25 -0.30
CA ARG A 237 14.53 -0.71 0.70
C ARG A 237 13.11 -1.24 0.51
N THR A 238 12.59 -1.21 -0.73
CA THR A 238 11.24 -1.73 -1.04
C THR A 238 11.18 -3.26 -0.99
N ALA A 239 12.22 -3.98 -1.44
CA ALA A 239 12.28 -5.43 -1.34
C ALA A 239 12.27 -5.92 0.11
N SER A 240 13.07 -5.32 0.99
CA SER A 240 13.09 -5.63 2.42
C SER A 240 11.77 -5.25 3.12
N ALA A 241 11.18 -4.10 2.79
CA ALA A 241 9.87 -3.70 3.35
C ALA A 241 8.76 -4.69 2.97
N LEU A 242 8.75 -5.16 1.71
CA LEU A 242 7.79 -6.16 1.25
C LEU A 242 8.01 -7.52 1.93
N ALA A 243 9.26 -7.97 2.05
CA ALA A 243 9.59 -9.22 2.73
C ALA A 243 9.14 -9.22 4.19
N GLU A 244 9.48 -8.17 4.95
CA GLU A 244 9.09 -8.06 6.36
C GLU A 244 7.56 -7.90 6.54
N ARG A 245 6.87 -7.13 5.68
CA ARG A 245 5.39 -7.04 5.70
C ARG A 245 4.69 -8.36 5.35
N LEU A 246 5.31 -9.24 4.56
CA LEU A 246 4.79 -10.57 4.31
C LEU A 246 5.02 -11.50 5.51
N LEU A 247 6.22 -11.48 6.10
CA LEU A 247 6.68 -12.37 7.17
C LEU A 247 6.24 -11.97 8.59
N ALA A 248 5.80 -10.73 8.80
CA ALA A 248 5.28 -10.25 10.09
C ALA A 248 4.17 -11.17 10.64
N ARG A 249 3.28 -11.66 9.77
CA ARG A 249 2.19 -12.61 10.12
C ARG A 249 2.67 -14.01 10.57
N TRP A 250 3.95 -14.32 10.36
CA TRP A 250 4.62 -15.57 10.76
C TRP A 250 5.75 -15.29 11.76
N THR A 251 5.77 -14.11 12.37
CA THR A 251 6.67 -13.76 13.48
C THR A 251 5.84 -13.85 14.77
N THR A 252 6.17 -14.77 15.67
CA THR A 252 5.47 -14.93 16.96
C THR A 252 5.85 -13.78 17.90
N GLN A 253 7.15 -13.52 18.03
CA GLN A 253 7.72 -12.42 18.81
C GLN A 253 8.89 -11.80 18.04
N MET A 254 9.03 -10.48 18.08
CA MET A 254 10.09 -9.74 17.41
C MET A 254 10.94 -8.99 18.45
N ILE A 255 12.26 -9.10 18.33
CA ILE A 255 13.22 -8.44 19.22
C ILE A 255 13.96 -7.37 18.41
N CYS A 256 13.79 -6.12 18.80
CA CYS A 256 14.43 -4.96 18.21
C CYS A 256 15.62 -4.53 19.07
N VAL A 257 16.82 -4.38 18.48
CA VAL A 257 18.03 -3.99 19.24
C VAL A 257 18.06 -2.52 19.69
N SER A 258 17.11 -1.71 19.24
CA SER A 258 16.99 -0.28 19.57
C SER A 258 15.53 0.17 19.50
N LYS A 259 15.20 1.32 20.12
CA LYS A 259 13.90 1.98 19.99
C LYS A 259 13.62 2.34 18.54
N TYR A 260 14.64 2.79 17.81
CA TYR A 260 14.53 3.11 16.38
C TYR A 260 14.15 1.89 15.52
N GLU A 261 14.69 0.69 15.78
CA GLU A 261 14.20 -0.51 15.08
C GLU A 261 12.73 -0.79 15.44
N ARG A 262 12.29 -0.63 16.69
CA ARG A 262 10.87 -0.84 17.04
C ARG A 262 9.95 0.17 16.35
N GLU A 263 10.36 1.44 16.25
CA GLU A 263 9.59 2.47 15.54
C GLU A 263 9.39 2.10 14.07
N LEU A 264 10.42 1.54 13.42
CA LEU A 264 10.33 0.97 12.06
C LEU A 264 9.46 -0.30 11.98
N ALA A 265 9.33 -1.05 13.08
CA ALA A 265 8.49 -2.25 13.13
C ALA A 265 6.97 -1.94 13.22
N PHE A 266 6.56 -0.76 13.68
CA PHE A 266 5.14 -0.35 13.70
C PHE A 266 4.53 -0.22 12.29
N ASP A 267 5.37 -0.10 11.27
CA ASP A 267 4.98 -0.11 9.85
C ASP A 267 4.67 -1.52 9.31
N LEU A 268 4.79 -2.57 10.14
CA LEU A 268 4.59 -3.98 9.79
C LEU A 268 3.27 -4.53 10.35
N ALA A 269 2.76 -5.61 9.74
CA ALA A 269 1.55 -6.29 10.19
C ALA A 269 1.84 -7.24 11.37
N ILE A 270 2.33 -6.68 12.49
CA ILE A 270 2.57 -7.35 13.78
C ILE A 270 1.95 -6.51 14.90
N ALA A 271 1.46 -7.16 15.95
CA ALA A 271 0.84 -6.45 17.07
C ALA A 271 1.93 -5.80 17.97
N PRO A 272 1.76 -4.54 18.45
CA PRO A 272 2.80 -3.82 19.19
C PRO A 272 3.34 -4.54 20.42
N GLU A 273 2.50 -5.28 21.13
CA GLU A 273 2.83 -6.10 22.30
C GLU A 273 3.78 -7.27 22.00
N ARG A 274 3.95 -7.62 20.71
CA ARG A 274 4.90 -8.64 20.22
C ARG A 274 6.23 -8.08 19.74
N VAL A 275 6.50 -6.78 19.95
CA VAL A 275 7.74 -6.11 19.52
C VAL A 275 8.52 -5.54 20.70
N HIS A 276 9.47 -6.34 21.18
CA HIS A 276 10.30 -6.07 22.35
C HIS A 276 11.52 -5.22 21.98
N ILE A 277 11.93 -4.30 22.85
CA ILE A 277 13.26 -3.65 22.73
C ILE A 277 14.22 -4.35 23.69
N ILE A 278 15.18 -5.09 23.16
CA ILE A 278 16.26 -5.71 23.94
C ILE A 278 17.57 -5.31 23.28
N ALA A 279 18.30 -4.41 23.94
CA ALA A 279 19.60 -3.94 23.49
C ALA A 279 20.60 -5.09 23.39
N ASN A 280 21.54 -4.98 22.45
CA ASN A 280 22.71 -5.87 22.44
C ASN A 280 23.48 -5.69 23.76
N GLY A 281 23.85 -6.80 24.38
CA GLY A 281 24.84 -6.86 25.45
C GLY A 281 25.98 -7.79 25.07
N ILE A 282 27.12 -7.65 25.76
CA ILE A 282 28.30 -8.52 25.58
C ILE A 282 28.88 -8.95 26.93
N ALA A 283 29.63 -10.04 26.94
CA ALA A 283 30.26 -10.56 28.14
C ALA A 283 31.23 -9.55 28.79
N ARG A 284 31.20 -9.46 30.12
CA ARG A 284 32.20 -8.73 30.91
C ARG A 284 33.60 -9.30 30.65
N LEU A 285 34.62 -8.46 30.82
CA LEU A 285 35.98 -8.98 30.91
C LEU A 285 36.16 -9.66 32.27
N PRO A 286 36.96 -10.74 32.38
CA PRO A 286 37.40 -11.24 33.67
C PRO A 286 38.03 -10.11 34.49
N ALA A 287 37.78 -10.09 35.80
CA ALA A 287 38.50 -9.18 36.68
C ALA A 287 40.01 -9.46 36.53
N PRO A 288 40.87 -8.43 36.38
CA PRO A 288 42.29 -8.65 36.29
C PRO A 288 42.76 -9.32 37.58
N GLU A 289 43.37 -10.50 37.45
CA GLU A 289 43.81 -11.28 38.61
C GLU A 289 44.66 -10.41 39.54
N THR A 290 44.24 -10.34 40.81
CA THR A 290 45.01 -9.67 41.85
C THR A 290 46.32 -10.42 42.02
N ARG A 291 47.39 -9.92 41.37
CA ARG A 291 48.76 -10.38 41.58
C ARG A 291 49.02 -10.45 43.08
N THR A 292 49.13 -11.67 43.60
CA THR A 292 49.36 -11.93 45.01
C THR A 292 50.66 -11.27 45.43
N GLN A 293 50.60 -10.50 46.52
CA GLN A 293 51.77 -9.86 47.11
C GLN A 293 52.61 -10.93 47.82
N ASP A 294 53.58 -11.52 47.12
CA ASP A 294 54.68 -12.29 47.74
C ASP A 294 55.94 -12.40 46.87
N ASP A 295 55.86 -12.30 45.53
CA ASP A 295 57.05 -12.27 44.65
C ASP A 295 57.79 -10.92 44.68
N THR A 296 58.42 -10.60 45.82
CA THR A 296 59.23 -9.37 46.01
C THR A 296 60.64 -9.50 45.44
N ALA A 297 60.78 -9.86 44.15
CA ALA A 297 62.10 -10.11 43.56
C ALA A 297 62.29 -9.77 42.05
N ASP A 298 61.45 -8.98 41.39
CA ASP A 298 61.84 -8.38 40.09
C ASP A 298 61.07 -7.10 39.67
N THR A 299 61.51 -5.93 40.17
CA THR A 299 60.90 -4.62 39.90
C THR A 299 61.35 -3.98 38.57
N ASN A 300 61.34 -4.73 37.47
CA ASN A 300 61.63 -4.20 36.12
C ASN A 300 60.76 -4.73 34.96
N ALA A 301 59.65 -5.42 35.24
CA ALA A 301 58.68 -5.87 34.24
C ALA A 301 57.43 -4.96 34.15
N ALA A 302 57.62 -3.68 33.80
CA ALA A 302 56.51 -2.78 33.47
C ALA A 302 55.83 -3.21 32.15
N PRO A 303 54.51 -2.99 31.97
CA PRO A 303 53.83 -3.30 30.72
C PRO A 303 54.45 -2.48 29.57
N ALA A 304 54.94 -3.18 28.55
CA ALA A 304 55.91 -2.63 27.62
C ALA A 304 55.33 -1.69 26.56
N HIS A 305 55.19 -0.39 26.89
CA HIS A 305 55.39 0.73 25.96
C HIS A 305 55.65 2.04 26.73
N PRO A 306 56.54 2.93 26.24
CA PRO A 306 56.67 4.27 26.80
C PRO A 306 55.38 5.09 26.53
N PRO A 307 55.03 6.06 27.39
CA PRO A 307 53.86 6.90 27.18
C PRO A 307 54.06 7.81 25.97
N SER A 308 53.45 7.44 24.84
CA SER A 308 53.21 8.35 23.72
C SER A 308 52.48 9.59 24.23
N ALA A 309 53.04 10.77 23.99
CA ALA A 309 52.39 12.03 24.32
C ALA A 309 51.10 12.29 23.50
N LEU A 310 50.88 11.50 22.43
CA LEU A 310 49.71 11.58 21.55
C LEU A 310 48.77 10.39 21.79
N PRO A 311 47.44 10.61 21.82
CA PRO A 311 46.47 9.54 21.96
C PRO A 311 46.46 8.64 20.72
N ARG A 312 46.44 7.32 20.92
CA ARG A 312 46.30 6.32 19.86
C ARG A 312 44.81 6.08 19.57
N LEU A 313 44.43 6.15 18.30
CA LEU A 313 43.08 5.93 17.81
C LEU A 313 42.92 4.49 17.29
N ILE A 314 41.71 3.95 17.39
CA ILE A 314 41.35 2.68 16.74
C ILE A 314 39.95 2.71 16.14
N MET A 315 39.78 2.13 14.96
CA MET A 315 38.48 1.84 14.34
C MET A 315 38.39 0.34 14.07
N VAL A 316 37.43 -0.34 14.71
CA VAL A 316 37.13 -1.77 14.48
C VAL A 316 35.85 -1.86 13.63
N ALA A 317 36.02 -2.15 12.34
CA ALA A 317 34.92 -2.27 11.39
C ALA A 317 35.35 -2.98 10.09
N ARG A 318 34.46 -3.82 9.53
CA ARG A 318 34.64 -4.42 8.20
C ARG A 318 34.78 -3.33 7.12
N MET A 319 35.76 -3.43 6.24
CA MET A 319 36.05 -2.42 5.19
C MET A 319 35.08 -2.54 4.00
N LYS A 320 33.80 -2.23 4.26
CA LYS A 320 32.65 -2.32 3.36
C LYS A 320 31.66 -1.20 3.71
N SER A 321 31.01 -0.60 2.71
CA SER A 321 29.87 0.30 2.94
C SER A 321 28.81 -0.41 3.81
N PRO A 322 28.25 0.23 4.87
CA PRO A 322 28.24 1.67 5.16
C PRO A 322 29.43 2.24 5.96
N LYS A 323 30.44 1.45 6.36
CA LYS A 323 31.49 1.89 7.30
C LYS A 323 32.45 2.91 6.68
N ARG A 324 32.45 4.14 7.19
CA ARG A 324 33.09 5.35 6.61
C ARG A 324 34.55 5.57 7.01
N HIS A 325 35.38 4.57 6.72
CA HIS A 325 36.84 4.67 6.84
C HIS A 325 37.43 5.80 5.98
N ASP A 326 36.80 6.09 4.84
CA ASP A 326 37.17 7.17 3.92
C ASP A 326 37.09 8.56 4.57
N LEU A 327 36.07 8.80 5.40
CA LEU A 327 35.90 10.04 6.15
C LEU A 327 36.94 10.17 7.27
N LEU A 328 37.28 9.07 7.96
CA LEU A 328 38.30 9.08 9.00
C LEU A 328 39.67 9.44 8.42
N LEU A 329 40.05 8.90 7.26
CA LEU A 329 41.28 9.27 6.57
C LEU A 329 41.31 10.76 6.18
N GLN A 330 40.20 11.29 5.65
CA GLN A 330 40.09 12.71 5.29
C GLN A 330 40.16 13.63 6.53
N ALA A 331 39.55 13.22 7.65
CA ALA A 331 39.63 13.94 8.91
C ALA A 331 41.06 13.92 9.49
N LEU A 332 41.74 12.77 9.49
CA LEU A 332 43.12 12.65 9.95
C LEU A 332 44.10 13.54 9.16
N ALA A 333 43.91 13.68 7.85
CA ALA A 333 44.69 14.61 7.04
C ALA A 333 44.47 16.08 7.45
N LYS A 334 43.22 16.46 7.78
CA LYS A 334 42.90 17.80 8.31
C LYS A 334 43.48 18.02 9.72
N VAL A 335 43.40 17.02 10.59
CA VAL A 335 43.99 17.03 11.94
C VAL A 335 45.51 17.21 11.87
N ARG A 336 46.20 16.44 11.01
CA ARG A 336 47.66 16.61 10.77
C ARG A 336 47.99 18.02 10.34
N ASN A 337 47.26 18.56 9.37
CA ASN A 337 47.51 19.91 8.86
C ASN A 337 47.28 21.00 9.93
N ALA A 338 46.52 20.72 10.99
CA ALA A 338 46.28 21.64 12.12
C ALA A 338 47.18 21.39 13.35
N LEU A 339 47.80 20.21 13.48
CA LEU A 339 48.73 19.86 14.58
C LEU A 339 50.22 19.87 14.17
N GLY A 340 50.52 19.86 12.87
CA GLY A 340 51.87 19.70 12.33
C GLY A 340 52.40 18.26 12.35
N HIS A 341 51.67 17.29 12.91
CA HIS A 341 52.07 15.90 13.06
C HIS A 341 50.87 14.93 12.95
N GLU A 342 51.14 13.65 12.68
CA GLU A 342 50.09 12.63 12.49
C GLU A 342 49.79 11.86 13.78
N LEU A 343 48.51 11.78 14.15
CA LEU A 343 48.04 10.92 15.24
C LEU A 343 48.16 9.43 14.83
N PRO A 344 48.63 8.53 15.71
CA PRO A 344 48.66 7.10 15.41
C PRO A 344 47.24 6.51 15.35
N VAL A 345 46.90 5.83 14.25
CA VAL A 345 45.61 5.15 14.12
C VAL A 345 45.77 3.68 13.71
N THR A 346 44.99 2.81 14.35
CA THR A 346 44.83 1.40 13.97
C THR A 346 43.49 1.20 13.28
N LEU A 347 43.49 0.60 12.09
CA LEU A 347 42.29 0.18 11.36
C LEU A 347 42.22 -1.35 11.36
N ALA A 348 41.19 -1.90 12.00
CA ALA A 348 40.99 -3.33 12.21
C ALA A 348 39.67 -3.82 11.59
N GLY A 349 39.70 -5.02 11.02
CA GLY A 349 38.72 -5.57 10.08
C GLY A 349 39.22 -5.50 8.63
N ASP A 350 38.76 -6.42 7.79
CA ASP A 350 39.08 -6.47 6.35
C ASP A 350 37.81 -6.24 5.49
N GLY A 351 37.94 -6.13 4.15
CA GLY A 351 36.81 -6.01 3.23
C GLY A 351 37.16 -5.45 1.86
N PRO A 352 36.21 -5.44 0.91
CA PRO A 352 36.45 -5.11 -0.49
C PRO A 352 36.95 -3.68 -0.75
N LEU A 353 36.85 -2.77 0.23
CA LEU A 353 37.37 -1.41 0.12
C LEU A 353 38.84 -1.27 0.56
N GLN A 354 39.49 -2.32 1.10
CA GLN A 354 40.85 -2.23 1.67
C GLN A 354 41.85 -1.59 0.70
N THR A 355 41.89 -2.04 -0.56
CA THR A 355 42.79 -1.50 -1.59
C THR A 355 42.52 -0.03 -1.90
N GLN A 356 41.25 0.37 -1.97
CA GLN A 356 40.85 1.76 -2.22
C GLN A 356 41.22 2.67 -1.04
N LEU A 357 41.00 2.21 0.19
CA LEU A 357 41.34 2.95 1.42
C LEU A 357 42.85 3.10 1.59
N ARG A 358 43.65 2.07 1.28
CA ARG A 358 45.12 2.15 1.24
C ARG A 358 45.61 3.14 0.18
N ALA A 359 45.01 3.14 -1.01
CA ALA A 359 45.31 4.12 -2.06
C ALA A 359 44.94 5.56 -1.64
N GLN A 360 43.78 5.75 -0.99
CA GLN A 360 43.34 7.05 -0.46
C GLN A 360 44.28 7.56 0.65
N ALA A 361 44.70 6.70 1.58
CA ALA A 361 45.67 7.05 2.61
C ALA A 361 47.01 7.53 2.02
N LYS A 362 47.52 6.82 0.99
CA LYS A 362 48.72 7.21 0.23
C LYS A 362 48.53 8.56 -0.47
N ALA A 363 47.38 8.80 -1.10
CA ALA A 363 47.07 10.07 -1.77
C ALA A 363 46.99 11.26 -0.78
N LEU A 364 46.45 11.03 0.43
CA LEU A 364 46.44 12.00 1.52
C LEU A 364 47.81 12.17 2.22
N SER A 365 48.83 11.45 1.74
CA SER A 365 50.19 11.40 2.30
C SER A 365 50.26 10.99 3.77
N LEU A 366 49.29 10.18 4.24
CA LEU A 366 49.26 9.66 5.60
C LEU A 366 50.21 8.47 5.75
N LYS A 367 51.00 8.47 6.82
CA LYS A 367 52.04 7.47 7.13
C LYS A 367 51.77 6.72 8.43
N ASN A 368 51.17 7.37 9.43
CA ASN A 368 50.98 6.82 10.78
C ASN A 368 49.72 5.94 10.92
N ILE A 369 49.52 4.98 10.01
CA ILE A 369 48.34 4.09 9.95
C ILE A 369 48.77 2.62 10.06
N THR A 370 48.36 1.96 11.14
CA THR A 370 48.48 0.51 11.32
C THR A 370 47.26 -0.20 10.72
N TRP A 371 47.47 -1.04 9.71
CA TRP A 371 46.42 -1.87 9.11
C TRP A 371 46.46 -3.26 9.74
N ALA A 372 45.58 -3.53 10.72
CA ALA A 372 45.62 -4.76 11.50
C ALA A 372 45.09 -6.00 10.76
N GLY A 373 44.32 -5.83 9.68
CA GLY A 373 43.63 -6.93 9.01
C GLY A 373 42.44 -7.42 9.81
N ASP A 374 42.02 -8.67 9.62
CA ASP A 374 40.99 -9.30 10.46
C ASP A 374 41.60 -9.77 11.80
N VAL A 375 40.85 -9.61 12.90
CA VAL A 375 41.38 -9.72 14.27
C VAL A 375 40.46 -10.52 15.17
N SER A 376 40.94 -11.62 15.74
CA SER A 376 40.23 -12.42 16.75
C SER A 376 40.25 -11.79 18.14
N HIS A 377 41.41 -11.29 18.59
CA HIS A 377 41.62 -10.79 19.95
C HIS A 377 41.29 -9.28 20.10
N VAL A 378 40.06 -8.89 19.73
CA VAL A 378 39.62 -7.48 19.69
C VAL A 378 39.77 -6.77 21.04
N SER A 379 39.48 -7.47 22.15
CA SER A 379 39.61 -6.93 23.52
C SER A 379 41.03 -6.43 23.84
N GLU A 380 42.04 -7.23 23.51
CA GLU A 380 43.46 -6.93 23.75
C GLU A 380 43.95 -5.79 22.86
N LEU A 381 43.47 -5.73 21.61
CA LEU A 381 43.81 -4.65 20.69
C LEU A 381 43.18 -3.32 21.12
N LEU A 382 41.94 -3.32 21.63
CA LEU A 382 41.30 -2.12 22.18
C LEU A 382 42.08 -1.57 23.38
N ALA A 383 42.53 -2.41 24.31
CA ALA A 383 43.27 -2.01 25.51
C ALA A 383 44.58 -1.23 25.23
N GLN A 384 45.14 -1.32 24.01
CA GLN A 384 46.33 -0.58 23.59
C GLN A 384 46.05 0.87 23.15
N HIS A 385 44.78 1.27 23.06
CA HIS A 385 44.32 2.53 22.48
C HIS A 385 43.54 3.38 23.49
N GLN A 386 43.33 4.67 23.18
CA GLN A 386 42.69 5.62 24.10
C GLN A 386 41.40 6.24 23.53
N VAL A 387 41.29 6.28 22.20
CA VAL A 387 40.11 6.80 21.48
C VAL A 387 39.62 5.73 20.50
N PHE A 388 38.38 5.32 20.63
CA PHE A 388 37.71 4.46 19.65
C PHE A 388 36.90 5.32 18.68
N VAL A 389 36.96 5.03 17.39
CA VAL A 389 36.24 5.75 16.34
C VAL A 389 35.35 4.79 15.55
N LEU A 390 34.06 5.11 15.42
CA LEU A 390 33.15 4.43 14.50
C LEU A 390 32.38 5.43 13.63
N LEU A 391 32.77 5.53 12.37
CA LEU A 391 32.03 6.29 11.36
C LEU A 391 31.25 5.33 10.45
N SER A 392 29.96 5.61 10.24
CA SER A 392 29.07 4.81 9.38
C SER A 392 27.86 5.61 8.93
N ASP A 393 27.33 5.32 7.74
CA ASP A 393 26.11 5.95 7.22
C ASP A 393 24.82 5.33 7.76
N HIS A 394 24.84 4.07 8.23
CA HIS A 394 23.71 3.45 8.95
C HIS A 394 24.16 2.28 9.83
N GLU A 395 23.51 2.13 10.99
CA GLU A 395 23.71 1.04 11.96
C GLU A 395 22.37 0.67 12.61
N GLY A 396 22.27 -0.52 13.22
CA GLY A 396 21.17 -0.91 14.11
C GLY A 396 21.49 -0.59 15.57
N MET A 397 22.40 -1.36 16.16
CA MET A 397 23.08 -1.04 17.43
C MET A 397 24.48 -1.70 17.40
N PRO A 398 25.56 -0.96 17.08
CA PRO A 398 26.86 -1.56 16.81
C PRO A 398 27.55 -2.10 18.07
N ILE A 399 27.88 -3.39 18.08
CA ILE A 399 28.56 -4.03 19.20
C ILE A 399 30.00 -3.54 19.39
N THR A 400 30.69 -3.10 18.34
CA THR A 400 32.06 -2.54 18.48
C THR A 400 32.11 -1.25 19.29
N VAL A 401 30.98 -0.54 19.44
CA VAL A 401 30.85 0.55 20.44
C VAL A 401 30.82 -0.01 21.86
N LEU A 402 30.06 -1.08 22.12
CA LEU A 402 30.02 -1.72 23.44
C LEU A 402 31.38 -2.31 23.84
N GLU A 403 32.09 -2.92 22.89
CA GLU A 403 33.44 -3.45 23.12
C GLU A 403 34.40 -2.34 23.57
N ALA A 404 34.33 -1.16 22.94
CA ALA A 404 35.12 0.01 23.30
C ALA A 404 34.68 0.66 24.63
N MET A 405 33.38 0.72 24.91
CA MET A 405 32.83 1.18 26.19
C MET A 405 33.34 0.28 27.34
N ARG A 406 33.18 -1.04 27.22
CA ARG A 406 33.67 -2.06 28.17
C ARG A 406 35.18 -1.97 28.41
N ALA A 407 35.96 -1.67 27.37
CA ALA A 407 37.41 -1.46 27.45
C ALA A 407 37.81 -0.07 27.99
N GLY A 408 36.86 0.82 28.30
CA GLY A 408 37.12 2.14 28.88
C GLY A 408 37.71 3.18 27.93
N LEU A 409 37.54 2.99 26.60
CA LEU A 409 38.02 3.94 25.59
C LEU A 409 37.07 5.12 25.45
N CYS A 410 37.60 6.30 25.14
CA CYS A 410 36.78 7.43 24.73
C CYS A 410 36.17 7.15 23.35
N VAL A 411 34.86 6.92 23.27
CA VAL A 411 34.18 6.67 22.00
C VAL A 411 33.84 7.98 21.28
N LEU A 412 34.22 8.07 20.01
CA LEU A 412 33.77 9.08 19.05
C LEU A 412 33.05 8.36 17.90
N ALA A 413 31.77 8.67 17.68
CA ALA A 413 30.94 7.90 16.76
C ALA A 413 29.93 8.76 15.97
N SER A 414 29.50 8.27 14.81
CA SER A 414 28.44 8.87 14.01
C SER A 414 27.16 9.07 14.84
N SER A 415 26.52 10.23 14.71
CA SER A 415 25.27 10.59 15.41
C SER A 415 24.03 9.90 14.81
N LEU A 416 24.06 8.56 14.75
CA LEU A 416 22.97 7.70 14.27
C LEU A 416 22.00 7.32 15.40
N PRO A 417 20.73 6.98 15.12
CA PRO A 417 19.73 6.65 16.15
C PRO A 417 20.19 5.57 17.14
N GLY A 418 20.62 4.41 16.67
CA GLY A 418 21.09 3.33 17.55
C GLY A 418 22.34 3.64 18.37
N ILE A 419 23.19 4.57 17.90
CA ILE A 419 24.38 5.00 18.63
C ILE A 419 24.00 6.05 19.69
N ARG A 420 22.98 6.88 19.46
CA ARG A 420 22.38 7.78 20.48
C ARG A 420 21.71 7.02 21.63
N GLU A 421 21.32 5.76 21.42
CA GLU A 421 20.81 4.90 22.49
C GLU A 421 21.94 4.25 23.33
N GLN A 422 23.14 4.12 22.75
CA GLN A 422 24.35 3.70 23.47
C GLN A 422 25.04 4.87 24.20
N ILE A 423 25.10 6.04 23.56
CA ILE A 423 25.99 7.16 23.96
C ILE A 423 25.20 8.45 24.22
N ASN A 424 25.36 9.00 25.43
CA ASN A 424 24.91 10.34 25.79
C ASN A 424 26.05 11.33 25.48
N ALA A 425 25.84 12.19 24.48
CA ALA A 425 26.87 13.10 23.99
C ALA A 425 27.49 13.99 25.10
N TYR A 426 28.82 13.96 25.18
CA TYR A 426 29.67 14.62 26.18
C TYR A 426 29.52 14.16 27.64
N GLN A 427 28.72 13.12 27.91
CA GLN A 427 28.69 12.44 29.22
C GLN A 427 29.54 11.17 29.20
N ASP A 428 29.33 10.30 28.21
CA ASP A 428 29.96 8.98 28.08
C ASP A 428 30.62 8.74 26.70
N GLY A 429 30.48 9.68 25.75
CA GLY A 429 31.15 9.65 24.46
C GLY A 429 30.84 10.89 23.62
N ILE A 430 31.40 10.96 22.40
CA ILE A 430 31.20 12.08 21.47
C ILE A 430 30.43 11.61 20.25
N LEU A 431 29.28 12.23 19.99
CA LEU A 431 28.51 12.03 18.76
C LEU A 431 28.85 13.12 17.74
N VAL A 432 29.13 12.71 16.50
CA VAL A 432 29.60 13.61 15.43
C VAL A 432 28.80 13.43 14.13
N ALA A 433 28.77 14.46 13.29
CA ALA A 433 28.22 14.36 11.93
C ALA A 433 29.20 13.68 10.98
N ASN A 434 28.69 12.99 9.94
CA ASN A 434 29.51 12.32 8.91
C ASN A 434 30.13 13.32 7.91
N THR A 435 30.94 14.25 8.40
CA THR A 435 31.75 15.17 7.58
C THR A 435 33.20 15.16 8.06
N PRO A 436 34.21 15.22 7.16
CA PRO A 436 35.62 15.26 7.56
C PRO A 436 35.94 16.43 8.50
N GLU A 437 35.23 17.55 8.35
CA GLU A 437 35.35 18.78 9.16
C GLU A 437 34.95 18.52 10.61
N ALA A 438 33.73 18.02 10.84
CA ALA A 438 33.22 17.78 12.19
C ALA A 438 34.02 16.68 12.92
N VAL A 439 34.43 15.63 12.20
CA VAL A 439 35.30 14.58 12.76
C VAL A 439 36.67 15.18 13.13
N ALA A 440 37.29 15.98 12.25
CA ALA A 440 38.57 16.62 12.55
C ALA A 440 38.49 17.59 13.73
N GLU A 441 37.41 18.38 13.84
CA GLU A 441 37.17 19.27 14.98
C GLU A 441 37.14 18.51 16.31
N LYS A 442 36.42 17.39 16.37
CA LYS A 442 36.31 16.59 17.61
C LYS A 442 37.57 15.79 17.94
N LEU A 443 38.33 15.34 16.93
CA LEU A 443 39.67 14.80 17.14
C LEU A 443 40.64 15.86 17.68
N LEU A 444 40.61 17.08 17.16
CA LEU A 444 41.40 18.21 17.70
C LEU A 444 40.98 18.56 19.13
N GLN A 445 39.69 18.48 19.46
CA GLN A 445 39.18 18.68 20.82
C GLN A 445 39.72 17.61 21.80
N LEU A 446 39.72 16.34 21.39
CA LEU A 446 40.25 15.21 22.18
C LEU A 446 41.77 15.27 22.40
N VAL A 447 42.53 15.77 21.42
CA VAL A 447 43.98 16.00 21.58
C VAL A 447 44.27 17.17 22.52
N ARG A 448 43.42 18.20 22.53
CA ARG A 448 43.57 19.39 23.38
C ARG A 448 43.14 19.20 24.84
N ASP A 449 42.21 18.28 25.12
CA ASP A 449 41.83 17.87 26.49
C ASP A 449 42.03 16.35 26.71
N PRO A 450 43.24 15.90 27.08
CA PRO A 450 43.49 14.50 27.44
C PRO A 450 42.73 14.02 28.68
N HIS A 451 42.25 14.93 29.54
CA HIS A 451 41.42 14.57 30.69
C HIS A 451 39.99 14.25 30.26
N MET A 452 39.46 14.87 29.20
CA MET A 452 38.19 14.49 28.58
C MET A 452 38.22 13.04 28.09
N CYS A 453 39.29 12.61 27.42
CA CYS A 453 39.43 11.22 26.98
C CYS A 453 39.28 10.22 28.15
N LYS A 454 40.01 10.44 29.25
CA LYS A 454 39.95 9.57 30.44
C LYS A 454 38.61 9.66 31.18
N ARG A 455 37.97 10.84 31.20
CA ARG A 455 36.66 11.08 31.83
C ARG A 455 35.54 10.37 31.07
N LEU A 456 35.46 10.58 29.75
CA LEU A 456 34.45 9.95 28.89
C LEU A 456 34.63 8.43 28.85
N GLY A 457 35.86 7.93 28.72
CA GLY A 457 36.13 6.49 28.71
C GLY A 457 35.70 5.77 30.00
N ARG A 458 35.90 6.38 31.18
CA ARG A 458 35.38 5.84 32.45
C ARG A 458 33.85 5.86 32.53
N ALA A 459 33.21 6.93 32.07
CA ALA A 459 31.76 7.02 32.03
C ALA A 459 31.14 6.02 31.03
N ALA A 460 31.81 5.80 29.89
CA ALA A 460 31.48 4.75 28.93
C ALA A 460 31.52 3.36 29.57
N GLN A 461 32.56 3.07 30.34
CA GLN A 461 32.74 1.79 31.03
C GLN A 461 31.69 1.56 32.11
N GLN A 462 31.41 2.55 32.96
CA GLN A 462 30.35 2.44 33.96
C GLN A 462 28.99 2.16 33.32
N LYS A 463 28.62 2.93 32.28
CA LYS A 463 27.37 2.72 31.54
C LYS A 463 27.31 1.37 30.83
N PHE A 464 28.44 0.82 30.39
CA PHE A 464 28.50 -0.54 29.88
C PHE A 464 28.13 -1.56 30.99
N GLU A 465 28.77 -1.46 32.16
CA GLU A 465 28.52 -2.38 33.29
C GLU A 465 27.08 -2.30 33.80
N ASP A 466 26.50 -1.09 33.82
CA ASP A 466 25.13 -0.82 34.28
C ASP A 466 24.05 -1.32 33.30
N CYS A 467 24.28 -1.22 31.98
CA CYS A 467 23.21 -1.32 30.97
C CYS A 467 23.44 -2.33 29.82
N PHE A 468 24.67 -2.77 29.56
CA PHE A 468 25.03 -3.47 28.32
C PHE A 468 25.84 -4.78 28.51
N ALA A 469 25.84 -5.33 29.72
CA ALA A 469 26.35 -6.68 29.95
C ALA A 469 25.42 -7.76 29.34
N ALA A 470 25.96 -8.96 29.12
CA ALA A 470 25.22 -10.06 28.46
C ALA A 470 24.07 -10.64 29.29
N GLU A 471 24.16 -10.64 30.62
CA GLU A 471 23.20 -11.33 31.50
C GLU A 471 21.84 -10.58 31.58
N PRO A 472 21.79 -9.24 31.73
CA PRO A 472 20.54 -8.48 31.60
C PRO A 472 19.88 -8.59 30.22
N MET A 473 20.66 -8.74 29.15
CA MET A 473 20.12 -9.07 27.82
C MET A 473 19.51 -10.47 27.82
N ALA A 474 20.25 -11.46 28.33
CA ALA A 474 19.88 -12.87 28.34
C ALA A 474 18.59 -13.15 29.11
N GLU A 475 18.40 -12.59 30.32
CA GLU A 475 17.15 -12.74 31.07
C GLU A 475 15.94 -12.23 30.29
N ARG A 476 16.09 -11.09 29.58
CA ARG A 476 15.00 -10.49 28.80
C ARG A 476 14.69 -11.29 27.53
N VAL A 477 15.69 -11.94 26.92
CA VAL A 477 15.45 -12.87 25.79
C VAL A 477 14.80 -14.17 26.28
N LEU A 478 15.21 -14.70 27.43
CA LEU A 478 14.59 -15.89 28.03
C LEU A 478 13.11 -15.66 28.37
N GLU A 479 12.74 -14.46 28.79
CA GLU A 479 11.34 -14.11 29.05
C GLU A 479 10.50 -14.12 27.76
N VAL A 480 11.05 -13.66 26.63
CA VAL A 480 10.40 -13.81 25.31
C VAL A 480 10.26 -15.29 24.91
N TYR A 481 11.25 -16.14 25.23
CA TYR A 481 11.15 -17.58 24.99
C TYR A 481 10.02 -18.24 25.81
N ARG A 482 9.87 -17.87 27.10
CA ARG A 482 8.78 -18.37 27.96
C ARG A 482 7.40 -17.96 27.44
N GLN A 483 7.27 -16.75 26.91
CA GLN A 483 6.01 -16.28 26.33
C GLN A 483 5.61 -17.11 25.11
N CYS A 484 6.56 -17.47 24.24
CA CYS A 484 6.30 -18.37 23.09
C CYS A 484 5.85 -19.78 23.51
N THR A 485 6.43 -20.37 24.55
CA THR A 485 6.03 -21.71 25.01
C THR A 485 4.67 -21.69 25.71
N GLN A 486 4.41 -20.68 26.55
CA GLN A 486 3.13 -20.52 27.24
C GLN A 486 1.95 -20.23 26.29
N GLU A 487 2.11 -19.32 25.30
CA GLU A 487 1.08 -19.04 24.29
C GLU A 487 0.62 -20.33 23.57
N THR A 488 1.53 -21.27 23.32
CA THR A 488 1.25 -22.55 22.65
C THR A 488 0.34 -23.45 23.49
N THR A 489 0.59 -23.54 24.81
CA THR A 489 -0.22 -24.35 25.72
C THR A 489 -1.66 -23.83 25.79
N THR A 490 -1.85 -22.51 25.96
CA THR A 490 -3.19 -21.90 26.05
C THR A 490 -3.95 -21.96 24.73
N ALA A 491 -3.26 -21.76 23.60
CA ALA A 491 -3.88 -21.83 22.27
C ALA A 491 -4.51 -23.19 21.99
N THR A 492 -3.88 -24.28 22.43
CA THR A 492 -4.35 -25.65 22.20
C THR A 492 -5.72 -25.91 22.85
N GLN A 493 -5.97 -25.39 24.05
CA GLN A 493 -7.29 -25.46 24.70
C GLN A 493 -8.31 -24.54 24.02
N LEU A 494 -7.92 -23.30 23.68
CA LEU A 494 -8.81 -22.33 23.02
C LEU A 494 -9.24 -22.75 21.60
N THR A 495 -8.43 -23.56 20.89
CA THR A 495 -8.80 -24.01 19.53
C THR A 495 -10.04 -24.89 19.47
N ALA A 496 -10.39 -25.63 20.53
CA ALA A 496 -11.61 -26.43 20.57
C ALA A 496 -12.88 -25.53 20.58
N ASP A 497 -12.87 -24.48 21.39
CA ASP A 497 -13.98 -23.52 21.54
C ASP A 497 -14.03 -22.46 20.42
N ALA A 498 -12.89 -22.18 19.77
CA ALA A 498 -12.82 -21.26 18.64
C ALA A 498 -13.34 -21.88 17.33
N ALA A 499 -13.16 -23.19 17.13
CA ALA A 499 -13.62 -23.90 15.94
C ALA A 499 -15.15 -23.82 15.73
N THR A 500 -15.94 -23.76 16.82
CA THR A 500 -17.40 -23.64 16.77
C THR A 500 -17.90 -22.19 16.65
N ARG A 501 -17.05 -21.18 16.87
CA ARG A 501 -17.42 -19.74 16.83
C ARG A 501 -16.90 -18.98 15.61
N THR A 502 -15.84 -19.46 14.96
CA THR A 502 -15.16 -18.71 13.87
C THR A 502 -15.84 -18.79 12.51
N HIS A 503 -16.85 -19.65 12.31
CA HIS A 503 -17.54 -19.78 11.02
C HIS A 503 -18.42 -18.58 10.62
N ASN A 504 -18.75 -17.68 11.56
CA ASN A 504 -19.69 -16.57 11.33
C ASN A 504 -19.06 -15.17 11.15
N SER A 505 -17.73 -15.03 11.17
CA SER A 505 -17.04 -13.72 11.08
C SER A 505 -16.28 -13.46 9.77
N ALA A 506 -16.42 -14.34 8.77
CA ALA A 506 -15.94 -14.10 7.40
C ALA A 506 -16.83 -13.07 6.68
N GLY A 507 -16.59 -11.78 6.94
CA GLY A 507 -17.46 -10.65 6.58
C GLY A 507 -18.04 -10.68 5.15
N LEU A 508 -19.37 -10.58 5.05
CA LEU A 508 -20.17 -10.82 3.84
C LEU A 508 -20.17 -9.68 2.81
N VAL A 509 -19.03 -8.98 2.64
CA VAL A 509 -18.76 -7.97 1.60
C VAL A 509 -19.47 -8.31 0.29
N SER A 510 -20.38 -7.45 -0.21
CA SER A 510 -21.26 -7.74 -1.38
C SER A 510 -20.51 -8.44 -2.51
N ALA A 511 -21.15 -9.45 -3.11
CA ALA A 511 -20.56 -10.22 -4.19
C ALA A 511 -20.15 -9.37 -5.40
N SER A 512 -20.78 -8.21 -5.62
CA SER A 512 -20.34 -7.24 -6.64
C SER A 512 -18.91 -6.74 -6.38
N VAL A 513 -18.60 -6.42 -5.13
CA VAL A 513 -17.26 -6.04 -4.66
C VAL A 513 -16.33 -7.25 -4.69
N ARG A 514 -16.75 -8.43 -4.20
CA ARG A 514 -15.93 -9.67 -4.27
C ARG A 514 -15.56 -10.06 -5.70
N ARG A 515 -16.45 -9.88 -6.69
CA ARG A 515 -16.19 -10.12 -8.11
C ARG A 515 -15.16 -9.12 -8.66
N ARG A 516 -15.29 -7.82 -8.33
CA ARG A 516 -14.36 -6.76 -8.76
C ARG A 516 -12.97 -6.92 -8.13
N ASP A 517 -12.90 -7.15 -6.81
CA ASP A 517 -11.66 -7.44 -6.10
C ASP A 517 -10.99 -8.73 -6.61
N ALA A 518 -11.73 -9.82 -6.81
CA ALA A 518 -11.16 -11.05 -7.39
C ALA A 518 -10.60 -10.83 -8.81
N LEU A 519 -11.28 -10.04 -9.64
CA LEU A 519 -10.78 -9.69 -10.98
C LEU A 519 -9.57 -8.74 -10.93
N GLN A 520 -9.55 -7.79 -9.99
CA GLN A 520 -8.42 -6.89 -9.76
C GLN A 520 -7.19 -7.65 -9.24
N ARG A 521 -7.38 -8.58 -8.29
CA ARG A 521 -6.34 -9.52 -7.84
C ARG A 521 -5.85 -10.42 -8.99
N TRP A 522 -6.75 -10.93 -9.84
CA TRP A 522 -6.37 -11.70 -11.03
C TRP A 522 -5.57 -10.87 -12.03
N ALA A 523 -5.91 -9.60 -12.25
CA ALA A 523 -5.13 -8.71 -13.12
C ALA A 523 -3.76 -8.34 -12.52
N LEU A 524 -3.66 -8.13 -11.20
CA LEU A 524 -2.37 -7.97 -10.52
C LEU A 524 -1.48 -9.20 -10.67
N TRP A 525 -2.05 -10.41 -10.64
CA TRP A 525 -1.33 -11.64 -10.97
C TRP A 525 -0.86 -11.71 -12.44
N GLY A 526 -1.55 -11.06 -13.37
CA GLY A 526 -1.18 -11.06 -14.78
C GLY A 526 0.10 -10.30 -15.11
N VAL A 527 0.54 -9.40 -14.22
CA VAL A 527 1.88 -8.78 -14.32
C VAL A 527 2.99 -9.85 -14.28
N TRP A 528 2.76 -10.96 -13.56
CA TRP A 528 3.69 -12.10 -13.54
C TRP A 528 3.73 -12.90 -14.85
N MET A 529 2.83 -12.67 -15.83
CA MET A 529 2.99 -13.22 -17.18
C MET A 529 4.12 -12.55 -17.98
N LEU A 530 4.60 -11.37 -17.54
CA LEU A 530 5.78 -10.74 -18.12
C LEU A 530 7.03 -11.60 -17.90
N ALA A 531 7.20 -12.19 -16.72
CA ALA A 531 8.37 -12.99 -16.38
C ALA A 531 8.60 -14.20 -17.32
N PRO A 532 7.64 -15.13 -17.55
CA PRO A 532 7.82 -16.20 -18.52
C PRO A 532 7.85 -15.69 -19.97
N SER A 533 7.22 -14.55 -20.28
CA SER A 533 7.34 -13.94 -21.62
C SER A 533 8.75 -13.40 -21.89
N LEU A 534 9.43 -12.84 -20.87
CA LEU A 534 10.82 -12.39 -20.96
C LEU A 534 11.81 -13.57 -20.94
N MET A 535 11.54 -14.63 -20.17
CA MET A 535 12.32 -15.87 -20.23
C MET A 535 12.20 -16.53 -21.62
N ALA A 536 10.99 -16.57 -22.19
CA ALA A 536 10.77 -17.05 -23.55
C ALA A 536 11.42 -16.13 -24.59
N ALA A 537 11.42 -14.80 -24.38
CA ALA A 537 12.14 -13.86 -25.24
C ALA A 537 13.64 -14.16 -25.27
N GLN A 538 14.28 -14.33 -24.11
CA GLN A 538 15.70 -14.68 -24.01
C GLN A 538 15.98 -16.01 -24.73
N LEU A 539 15.21 -17.07 -24.46
CA LEU A 539 15.40 -18.37 -25.10
C LEU A 539 15.19 -18.34 -26.62
N LEU A 540 14.33 -17.45 -27.15
CA LEU A 540 14.12 -17.27 -28.59
C LEU A 540 15.19 -16.37 -29.23
N GLU A 541 15.80 -15.47 -28.47
CA GLU A 541 16.95 -14.66 -28.90
C GLU A 541 18.24 -15.48 -28.91
N ASP A 542 18.49 -16.27 -27.85
CA ASP A 542 19.59 -17.23 -27.75
C ASP A 542 19.52 -18.29 -28.88
N ALA A 543 18.30 -18.64 -29.33
CA ALA A 543 18.04 -19.52 -30.46
C ALA A 543 18.08 -18.83 -31.84
N GLY A 544 18.36 -17.52 -31.91
CA GLY A 544 18.43 -16.74 -33.15
C GLY A 544 17.09 -16.53 -33.87
N LEU A 545 15.96 -16.83 -33.22
CA LEU A 545 14.60 -16.71 -33.77
C LEU A 545 13.99 -15.32 -33.58
N MET A 546 14.48 -14.54 -32.60
CA MET A 546 14.03 -13.19 -32.27
C MET A 546 15.23 -12.24 -32.05
N THR A 547 14.98 -10.93 -32.12
CA THR A 547 15.99 -9.89 -31.86
C THR A 547 15.84 -9.30 -30.46
N TYR A 548 16.92 -8.72 -29.91
CA TYR A 548 16.95 -8.00 -28.61
C TYR A 548 15.77 -7.05 -28.37
N GLN A 549 15.30 -6.38 -29.44
CA GLN A 549 14.16 -5.46 -29.41
C GLN A 549 12.87 -6.15 -28.95
N PHE A 550 12.75 -7.49 -29.04
CA PHE A 550 11.61 -8.25 -28.53
C PHE A 550 11.51 -8.14 -27.00
N GLY A 551 12.62 -8.36 -26.27
CA GLY A 551 12.65 -8.24 -24.81
C GLY A 551 12.35 -6.82 -24.32
N GLU A 552 12.96 -5.81 -24.95
CA GLU A 552 12.70 -4.40 -24.63
C GLU A 552 11.25 -4.00 -24.92
N THR A 553 10.69 -4.44 -26.05
CA THR A 553 9.29 -4.15 -26.41
C THR A 553 8.30 -4.78 -25.42
N LEU A 554 8.60 -5.96 -24.85
CA LEU A 554 7.76 -6.55 -23.80
C LEU A 554 7.70 -5.69 -22.54
N TRP A 555 8.81 -5.05 -22.13
CA TRP A 555 8.81 -4.11 -21.00
C TRP A 555 7.91 -2.90 -21.25
N TRP A 556 7.99 -2.30 -22.45
CA TRP A 556 7.08 -1.22 -22.84
C TRP A 556 5.60 -1.66 -22.87
N CYS A 557 5.33 -2.92 -23.22
CA CYS A 557 3.98 -3.50 -23.19
C CYS A 557 3.37 -3.65 -21.77
N VAL A 558 4.10 -3.39 -20.69
CA VAL A 558 3.53 -3.27 -19.32
C VAL A 558 2.57 -2.08 -19.21
N LEU A 559 2.83 -0.98 -19.94
CA LEU A 559 1.96 0.19 -19.94
C LEU A 559 0.57 -0.09 -20.56
N PRO A 560 0.42 -0.61 -21.79
CA PRO A 560 -0.88 -0.97 -22.33
C PRO A 560 -1.56 -2.11 -21.55
N TYR A 561 -0.81 -3.01 -20.89
CA TYR A 561 -1.38 -3.97 -19.94
C TYR A 561 -2.08 -3.27 -18.76
N ALA A 562 -1.41 -2.30 -18.13
CA ALA A 562 -1.95 -1.55 -17.00
C ALA A 562 -3.16 -0.69 -17.41
N VAL A 563 -3.10 -0.06 -18.59
CA VAL A 563 -4.22 0.72 -19.15
C VAL A 563 -5.41 -0.20 -19.47
N ALA A 564 -5.19 -1.35 -20.10
CA ALA A 564 -6.26 -2.33 -20.39
C ALA A 564 -6.95 -2.82 -19.11
N THR A 565 -6.16 -3.09 -18.07
CA THR A 565 -6.67 -3.46 -16.74
C THR A 565 -7.50 -2.33 -16.14
N HIS A 566 -7.02 -1.08 -16.17
CA HIS A 566 -7.74 0.07 -15.61
C HIS A 566 -9.05 0.36 -16.33
N LEU A 567 -9.06 0.27 -17.67
CA LEU A 567 -10.28 0.38 -18.48
C LEU A 567 -11.31 -0.68 -18.10
N LEU A 568 -10.88 -1.95 -17.98
CA LEU A 568 -11.74 -3.06 -17.58
C LEU A 568 -12.29 -2.89 -16.14
N MET A 569 -11.51 -2.33 -15.21
CA MET A 569 -12.01 -2.02 -13.85
C MET A 569 -12.98 -0.84 -13.83
N ARG A 570 -12.70 0.25 -14.56
CA ARG A 570 -13.62 1.40 -14.70
C ARG A 570 -14.95 0.98 -15.33
N ALA A 571 -14.93 0.03 -16.26
CA ALA A 571 -16.10 -0.47 -16.96
C ALA A 571 -17.03 -1.38 -16.13
N SER A 572 -16.76 -1.63 -14.84
CA SER A 572 -17.58 -2.53 -14.01
C SER A 572 -19.04 -2.09 -13.83
N HIS A 573 -19.36 -0.84 -14.18
CA HIS A 573 -20.68 -0.23 -14.09
C HIS A 573 -21.55 -0.45 -15.35
N LEU A 574 -20.95 -0.97 -16.44
CA LEU A 574 -21.65 -1.13 -17.72
C LEU A 574 -22.61 -2.34 -17.73
N PRO A 575 -23.64 -2.32 -18.61
CA PRO A 575 -24.77 -3.24 -18.54
C PRO A 575 -24.35 -4.68 -18.79
N VAL A 576 -25.06 -5.65 -18.18
CA VAL A 576 -24.65 -7.07 -18.19
C VAL A 576 -24.35 -7.60 -19.60
N ALA A 577 -25.19 -7.26 -20.59
CA ALA A 577 -25.07 -7.68 -21.99
C ALA A 577 -23.77 -7.17 -22.67
N GLU A 578 -23.27 -6.01 -22.27
CA GLU A 578 -22.19 -5.28 -22.95
C GLU A 578 -20.79 -5.69 -22.52
N ARG A 579 -20.68 -6.33 -21.35
CA ARG A 579 -19.40 -6.66 -20.70
C ARG A 579 -18.46 -7.52 -21.55
N SER A 580 -19.01 -8.26 -22.52
CA SER A 580 -18.23 -9.03 -23.48
C SER A 580 -17.51 -8.13 -24.51
N GLY A 581 -18.18 -7.11 -25.06
CA GLY A 581 -17.57 -6.12 -25.95
C GLY A 581 -16.59 -5.21 -25.20
N VAL A 582 -16.95 -4.80 -23.99
CA VAL A 582 -16.09 -4.04 -23.08
C VAL A 582 -14.71 -4.67 -22.90
N LEU A 583 -14.65 -6.00 -22.68
CA LEU A 583 -13.39 -6.73 -22.51
C LEU A 583 -12.48 -6.57 -23.73
N TRP A 584 -12.98 -6.90 -24.92
CA TRP A 584 -12.21 -6.79 -26.17
C TRP A 584 -11.75 -5.36 -26.44
N VAL A 585 -12.64 -4.38 -26.24
CA VAL A 585 -12.32 -2.96 -26.45
C VAL A 585 -11.24 -2.48 -25.47
N SER A 586 -11.32 -2.90 -24.20
CA SER A 586 -10.36 -2.52 -23.15
C SER A 586 -8.98 -3.11 -23.41
N THR A 587 -8.86 -4.31 -23.97
CA THR A 587 -7.55 -4.90 -24.30
C THR A 587 -7.03 -4.51 -25.69
N THR A 588 -7.91 -4.30 -26.68
CA THR A 588 -7.49 -3.97 -28.06
C THR A 588 -6.97 -2.54 -28.15
N ALA A 589 -7.69 -1.55 -27.61
CA ALA A 589 -7.37 -0.14 -27.82
C ALA A 589 -5.94 0.26 -27.36
N PRO A 590 -5.48 -0.11 -26.14
CA PRO A 590 -4.13 0.27 -25.68
C PRO A 590 -3.02 -0.32 -26.54
N PHE A 591 -3.16 -1.57 -26.98
CA PHE A 591 -2.17 -2.25 -27.83
C PHE A 591 -2.18 -1.73 -29.28
N VAL A 592 -3.34 -1.33 -29.83
CA VAL A 592 -3.42 -0.67 -31.14
C VAL A 592 -2.73 0.70 -31.16
N PHE A 593 -2.78 1.45 -30.04
CA PHE A 593 -2.06 2.73 -29.93
C PHE A 593 -0.58 2.60 -29.51
N THR A 594 -0.13 1.41 -29.08
CA THR A 594 1.27 1.20 -28.64
C THR A 594 2.31 1.47 -29.75
N PRO A 595 2.13 1.02 -31.01
CA PRO A 595 2.99 1.42 -32.14
C PRO A 595 3.10 2.93 -32.38
N LEU A 596 2.03 3.70 -32.11
CA LEU A 596 2.06 5.17 -32.21
C LEU A 596 2.93 5.78 -31.11
N GLY A 597 2.91 5.22 -29.90
CA GLY A 597 3.83 5.60 -28.82
C GLY A 597 5.29 5.42 -29.21
N PHE A 598 5.66 4.26 -29.75
CA PHE A 598 7.02 4.01 -30.26
C PHE A 598 7.42 4.99 -31.37
N ALA A 599 6.51 5.25 -32.33
CA ALA A 599 6.77 6.19 -33.43
C ALA A 599 6.98 7.63 -32.94
N LEU A 600 6.19 8.10 -31.97
CA LEU A 600 6.33 9.43 -31.36
C LEU A 600 7.62 9.58 -30.54
N LEU A 601 8.06 8.51 -29.87
CA LEU A 601 9.32 8.45 -29.11
C LEU A 601 10.55 8.13 -29.98
N GLN A 602 10.35 7.93 -31.29
CA GLN A 602 11.35 7.51 -32.28
C GLN A 602 12.13 6.24 -31.87
N GLN A 603 11.49 5.34 -31.11
CA GLN A 603 12.10 4.11 -30.60
C GLN A 603 11.86 2.93 -31.56
N PRO A 604 12.87 2.09 -31.83
CA PRO A 604 12.67 0.82 -32.53
C PRO A 604 11.87 -0.14 -31.64
N TYR A 605 11.05 -1.00 -32.25
CA TYR A 605 10.23 -1.98 -31.52
C TYR A 605 9.94 -3.23 -32.34
N SER A 606 9.75 -4.35 -31.65
CA SER A 606 9.36 -5.62 -32.25
C SER A 606 7.84 -5.72 -32.40
N ARG A 607 7.36 -5.70 -33.65
CA ARG A 607 5.93 -5.91 -33.97
C ARG A 607 5.41 -7.25 -33.41
N ALA A 608 6.26 -8.29 -33.41
CA ALA A 608 5.92 -9.60 -32.87
C ALA A 608 5.70 -9.56 -31.35
N ALA A 609 6.53 -8.81 -30.61
CA ALA A 609 6.38 -8.65 -29.16
C ALA A 609 5.09 -7.90 -28.78
N VAL A 610 4.69 -6.87 -29.55
CA VAL A 610 3.40 -6.16 -29.32
C VAL A 610 2.22 -7.10 -29.55
N VAL A 611 2.24 -7.91 -30.61
CA VAL A 611 1.18 -8.90 -30.91
C VAL A 611 1.13 -10.01 -29.86
N TRP A 612 2.29 -10.52 -29.43
CA TRP A 612 2.39 -11.51 -28.36
C TRP A 612 1.83 -10.98 -27.04
N ALA A 613 2.25 -9.79 -26.62
CA ALA A 613 1.78 -9.17 -25.39
C ALA A 613 0.28 -8.86 -25.44
N TYR A 614 -0.26 -8.40 -26.58
CA TYR A 614 -1.69 -8.22 -26.78
C TYR A 614 -2.47 -9.54 -26.62
N ALA A 615 -1.99 -10.61 -27.25
CA ALA A 615 -2.63 -11.93 -27.18
C ALA A 615 -2.60 -12.50 -25.75
N ALA A 616 -1.44 -12.48 -25.09
CA ALA A 616 -1.29 -12.92 -23.70
C ALA A 616 -2.16 -12.12 -22.72
N THR A 617 -2.15 -10.78 -22.84
CA THR A 617 -2.99 -9.87 -22.05
C THR A 617 -4.47 -10.19 -22.21
N THR A 618 -4.92 -10.35 -23.47
CA THR A 618 -6.32 -10.59 -23.79
C THR A 618 -6.78 -11.96 -23.32
N LEU A 619 -5.97 -13.01 -23.51
CA LEU A 619 -6.24 -14.35 -22.99
C LEU A 619 -6.31 -14.38 -21.46
N TRP A 620 -5.38 -13.71 -20.77
CA TRP A 620 -5.35 -13.66 -19.31
C TRP A 620 -6.56 -12.93 -18.71
N LEU A 621 -6.88 -11.74 -19.22
CA LEU A 621 -8.01 -10.96 -18.75
C LEU A 621 -9.34 -11.61 -19.15
N TRP A 622 -9.41 -12.29 -20.30
CA TRP A 622 -10.55 -13.13 -20.69
C TRP A 622 -10.73 -14.34 -19.77
N TRP A 623 -9.64 -15.03 -19.39
CA TRP A 623 -9.71 -16.13 -18.42
C TRP A 623 -10.21 -15.63 -17.07
N GLY A 624 -9.61 -14.56 -16.53
CA GLY A 624 -10.02 -13.94 -15.27
C GLY A 624 -11.48 -13.51 -15.29
N TYR A 625 -11.90 -12.81 -16.35
CA TYR A 625 -13.28 -12.40 -16.56
C TYR A 625 -14.22 -13.61 -16.66
N ARG A 626 -13.84 -14.67 -17.38
CA ARG A 626 -14.66 -15.90 -17.51
C ARG A 626 -14.78 -16.65 -16.19
N ARG A 627 -13.71 -16.74 -15.40
CA ARG A 627 -13.63 -17.43 -14.11
C ARG A 627 -14.36 -16.69 -12.98
N HIS A 628 -14.25 -15.36 -12.94
CA HIS A 628 -14.73 -14.54 -11.81
C HIS A 628 -15.99 -13.70 -12.11
N VAL A 629 -16.37 -13.52 -13.38
CA VAL A 629 -17.51 -12.65 -13.76
C VAL A 629 -18.55 -13.34 -14.66
N LYS A 630 -18.13 -14.01 -15.75
CA LYS A 630 -19.07 -14.44 -16.82
C LYS A 630 -20.11 -15.48 -16.39
N HIS A 631 -19.76 -16.38 -15.46
CA HIS A 631 -20.53 -17.61 -15.20
C HIS A 631 -21.42 -17.57 -13.93
N ARG A 632 -21.84 -16.38 -13.48
CA ARG A 632 -22.81 -16.24 -12.38
C ARG A 632 -23.78 -15.09 -12.64
N ALA A 633 -25.07 -15.39 -12.75
CA ALA A 633 -26.14 -14.39 -12.69
C ALA A 633 -26.03 -13.52 -11.42
N LEU A 634 -26.61 -12.33 -11.44
CA LEU A 634 -26.80 -11.50 -10.25
C LEU A 634 -27.94 -12.09 -9.42
N ARG A 635 -27.63 -12.74 -8.29
CA ARG A 635 -28.65 -13.29 -7.37
C ARG A 635 -29.14 -12.19 -6.45
N LEU A 636 -30.32 -11.65 -6.74
CA LEU A 636 -30.90 -10.52 -6.03
C LEU A 636 -32.13 -10.97 -5.24
N VAL A 637 -32.12 -10.71 -3.93
CA VAL A 637 -33.27 -10.98 -3.05
C VAL A 637 -34.23 -9.80 -3.13
N HIS A 638 -35.55 -10.00 -3.07
CA HIS A 638 -36.52 -8.92 -2.89
C HIS A 638 -37.43 -9.15 -1.69
N LEU A 639 -37.71 -8.07 -0.95
CA LEU A 639 -38.62 -8.06 0.20
C LEU A 639 -40.07 -7.79 -0.22
N ASP A 640 -40.24 -6.93 -1.22
CA ASP A 640 -41.55 -6.39 -1.61
C ASP A 640 -42.13 -7.19 -2.78
N ALA A 641 -43.42 -7.55 -2.69
CA ALA A 641 -44.09 -8.39 -3.69
C ALA A 641 -44.19 -7.74 -5.09
N ASN A 642 -44.19 -6.41 -5.16
CA ASN A 642 -44.33 -5.65 -6.41
C ASN A 642 -43.06 -5.61 -7.27
N VAL A 643 -41.88 -5.90 -6.69
CA VAL A 643 -40.58 -5.73 -7.34
C VAL A 643 -40.47 -6.43 -8.70
N PRO A 644 -40.91 -7.70 -8.89
CA PRO A 644 -40.84 -8.35 -10.19
C PRO A 644 -41.71 -7.68 -11.26
N ALA A 645 -42.90 -7.21 -10.89
CA ALA A 645 -43.84 -6.56 -11.80
C ALA A 645 -43.35 -5.14 -12.20
N GLN A 646 -42.87 -4.37 -11.23
CA GLN A 646 -42.26 -3.06 -11.47
C GLN A 646 -40.99 -3.19 -12.34
N LEU A 647 -40.17 -4.21 -12.11
CA LEU A 647 -38.97 -4.45 -12.92
C LEU A 647 -39.33 -4.81 -14.36
N ALA A 648 -40.33 -5.66 -14.58
CA ALA A 648 -40.82 -5.98 -15.93
C ALA A 648 -41.34 -4.73 -16.66
N ALA A 649 -42.07 -3.84 -15.96
CA ALA A 649 -42.51 -2.56 -16.52
C ALA A 649 -41.31 -1.65 -16.89
N CYS A 650 -40.28 -1.57 -16.04
CA CYS A 650 -39.08 -0.77 -16.31
C CYS A 650 -38.20 -1.32 -17.45
N LEU A 651 -38.34 -2.60 -17.81
CA LEU A 651 -37.55 -3.25 -18.86
C LEU A 651 -38.21 -3.23 -20.24
N ASN A 652 -39.53 -3.10 -20.31
CA ASN A 652 -40.32 -2.97 -21.54
C ASN A 652 -39.63 -2.08 -22.61
N PRO A 653 -39.54 -2.50 -23.90
CA PRO A 653 -40.03 -3.76 -24.48
C PRO A 653 -39.12 -4.98 -24.26
N ASN A 654 -37.98 -4.82 -23.59
CA ASN A 654 -37.09 -5.94 -23.28
C ASN A 654 -37.60 -6.73 -22.07
N THR A 655 -37.30 -8.02 -22.02
CA THR A 655 -37.54 -8.86 -20.84
C THR A 655 -36.28 -8.97 -19.97
N LEU A 656 -36.45 -9.41 -18.71
CA LEU A 656 -35.32 -9.74 -17.85
C LEU A 656 -34.67 -11.05 -18.33
N ASP A 657 -33.37 -11.01 -18.66
CA ASP A 657 -32.60 -12.21 -18.95
C ASP A 657 -32.32 -13.00 -17.65
N PRO A 658 -32.84 -14.24 -17.49
CA PRO A 658 -32.61 -15.06 -16.30
C PRO A 658 -31.14 -15.51 -16.12
N GLN A 659 -30.33 -15.43 -17.19
CA GLN A 659 -28.88 -15.68 -17.12
C GLN A 659 -28.11 -14.45 -16.60
N ALA A 660 -28.68 -13.25 -16.74
CA ALA A 660 -28.12 -12.01 -16.22
C ALA A 660 -28.51 -11.76 -14.75
N VAL A 661 -29.78 -11.94 -14.38
CA VAL A 661 -30.32 -11.68 -13.04
C VAL A 661 -31.27 -12.78 -12.60
N GLN A 662 -31.13 -13.25 -11.37
CA GLN A 662 -32.05 -14.17 -10.71
C GLN A 662 -32.67 -13.45 -9.50
N LEU A 663 -33.98 -13.25 -9.53
CA LEU A 663 -34.74 -12.71 -8.40
C LEU A 663 -35.20 -13.84 -7.47
N ILE A 664 -35.10 -13.60 -6.17
CA ILE A 664 -35.47 -14.54 -5.11
C ILE A 664 -36.34 -13.79 -4.10
N ALA A 665 -37.56 -14.24 -3.88
CA ALA A 665 -38.40 -13.69 -2.80
C ALA A 665 -37.85 -14.14 -1.43
N TRP A 666 -37.80 -13.24 -0.46
CA TRP A 666 -37.50 -13.58 0.94
C TRP A 666 -38.30 -12.67 1.87
N THR A 667 -38.96 -13.27 2.86
CA THR A 667 -39.74 -12.57 3.88
C THR A 667 -39.00 -12.61 5.22
N PRO A 668 -38.73 -11.45 5.87
CA PRO A 668 -37.94 -11.40 7.11
C PRO A 668 -38.55 -12.19 8.27
N ASN A 669 -39.88 -12.30 8.30
CA ASN A 669 -40.63 -12.98 9.36
C ASN A 669 -40.96 -14.44 8.97
N SER A 670 -40.08 -15.10 8.23
CA SER A 670 -40.14 -16.53 7.94
C SER A 670 -38.98 -17.25 8.64
N ASP A 671 -39.17 -18.52 8.97
CA ASP A 671 -38.10 -19.38 9.51
C ASP A 671 -36.98 -19.70 8.49
N THR A 672 -36.96 -19.01 7.33
CA THR A 672 -35.98 -19.22 6.27
C THR A 672 -34.82 -18.21 6.41
N PRO A 673 -33.57 -18.66 6.65
CA PRO A 673 -32.44 -17.75 6.72
C PRO A 673 -32.16 -17.12 5.35
N LEU A 674 -31.67 -15.88 5.34
CA LEU A 674 -31.41 -15.10 4.13
C LEU A 674 -30.58 -15.91 3.11
N PRO A 675 -31.11 -16.20 1.91
CA PRO A 675 -30.40 -17.02 0.92
C PRO A 675 -29.17 -16.30 0.37
N ALA A 676 -28.12 -17.07 0.06
CA ALA A 676 -26.83 -16.55 -0.40
C ALA A 676 -26.95 -15.70 -1.69
N CYS A 677 -26.94 -14.39 -1.52
CA CYS A 677 -27.24 -13.39 -2.54
C CYS A 677 -26.09 -12.38 -2.76
N ASP A 678 -26.22 -11.60 -3.83
CA ASP A 678 -25.29 -10.54 -4.22
C ASP A 678 -25.72 -9.15 -3.69
N GLY A 679 -27.02 -9.00 -3.37
CA GLY A 679 -27.67 -7.82 -2.79
C GLY A 679 -29.19 -7.98 -2.69
N VAL A 680 -29.86 -6.93 -2.18
CA VAL A 680 -31.33 -6.89 -1.95
C VAL A 680 -31.97 -5.78 -2.78
N VAL A 681 -33.14 -6.03 -3.36
CA VAL A 681 -33.95 -5.09 -4.14
C VAL A 681 -35.16 -4.66 -3.33
N LEU A 682 -35.44 -3.36 -3.34
CA LEU A 682 -36.50 -2.72 -2.59
C LEU A 682 -37.39 -1.91 -3.53
N ASP A 683 -38.70 -1.94 -3.26
CA ASP A 683 -39.63 -0.95 -3.79
C ASP A 683 -39.43 0.38 -3.04
N ARG A 684 -39.17 1.47 -3.77
CA ARG A 684 -38.95 2.82 -3.20
C ARG A 684 -40.25 3.45 -2.68
N HIS A 685 -41.41 2.95 -3.11
CA HIS A 685 -42.72 3.52 -2.80
C HIS A 685 -43.36 2.88 -1.56
N VAL A 686 -42.81 1.77 -1.05
CA VAL A 686 -43.20 1.16 0.22
C VAL A 686 -42.67 2.02 1.38
N ARG A 687 -43.58 2.55 2.20
CA ARG A 687 -43.24 3.37 3.38
C ARG A 687 -42.32 2.61 4.35
N SER A 688 -41.27 3.28 4.82
CA SER A 688 -40.38 2.77 5.85
C SER A 688 -41.04 2.83 7.24
N SER A 689 -41.30 1.67 7.85
CA SER A 689 -41.51 1.55 9.30
C SER A 689 -40.16 1.54 10.05
N ASP A 690 -40.17 1.77 11.36
CA ASP A 690 -38.97 1.67 12.20
C ASP A 690 -38.34 0.26 12.14
N GLU A 691 -39.19 -0.77 12.13
CA GLU A 691 -38.80 -2.18 11.99
C GLU A 691 -38.10 -2.44 10.64
N ARG A 692 -38.70 -2.00 9.53
CA ARG A 692 -38.06 -2.07 8.19
C ARG A 692 -36.76 -1.28 8.16
N THR A 693 -36.69 -0.13 8.85
CA THR A 693 -35.49 0.70 8.90
C THR A 693 -34.35 0.03 9.67
N ARG A 694 -34.66 -0.64 10.79
CA ARG A 694 -33.69 -1.46 11.55
C ARG A 694 -33.16 -2.63 10.72
N LEU A 695 -34.06 -3.40 10.10
CA LEU A 695 -33.71 -4.51 9.20
C LEU A 695 -32.80 -4.05 8.04
N LEU A 696 -33.13 -2.94 7.38
CA LEU A 696 -32.29 -2.39 6.31
C LEU A 696 -30.94 -1.88 6.83
N GLY A 697 -30.89 -1.40 8.08
CA GLY A 697 -29.64 -1.10 8.79
C GLY A 697 -28.78 -2.35 9.01
N GLU A 698 -29.37 -3.43 9.54
CA GLU A 698 -28.69 -4.71 9.77
C GLU A 698 -28.13 -5.32 8.48
N LEU A 699 -28.95 -5.38 7.41
CA LEU A 699 -28.51 -5.86 6.09
C LEU A 699 -27.36 -5.01 5.53
N LYS A 700 -27.39 -3.69 5.73
CA LYS A 700 -26.31 -2.76 5.32
C LYS A 700 -25.04 -2.95 6.16
N MET A 701 -25.17 -3.23 7.47
CA MET A 701 -24.05 -3.58 8.36
C MET A 701 -23.43 -4.94 8.02
N GLN A 702 -24.22 -5.89 7.50
CA GLN A 702 -23.73 -7.14 6.89
C GLN A 702 -23.05 -6.94 5.51
N HIS A 703 -22.84 -5.69 5.08
CA HIS A 703 -22.28 -5.30 3.78
C HIS A 703 -23.06 -5.76 2.55
N LEU A 704 -24.36 -6.06 2.70
CA LEU A 704 -25.25 -6.31 1.57
C LEU A 704 -25.60 -4.98 0.89
N ARG A 705 -25.59 -4.98 -0.45
CA ARG A 705 -25.94 -3.80 -1.23
C ARG A 705 -27.44 -3.76 -1.45
N LEU A 706 -28.07 -2.68 -0.99
CA LEU A 706 -29.45 -2.36 -1.30
C LEU A 706 -29.51 -1.71 -2.70
N TYR A 707 -30.48 -2.13 -3.51
CA TYR A 707 -30.79 -1.62 -4.84
C TYR A 707 -32.27 -1.21 -4.87
N SER A 708 -32.60 -0.16 -5.61
CA SER A 708 -33.98 0.09 -6.01
C SER A 708 -34.32 -0.70 -7.29
N VAL A 709 -35.60 -0.89 -7.59
CA VAL A 709 -36.05 -1.58 -8.82
C VAL A 709 -35.48 -0.93 -10.07
N GLU A 710 -35.46 0.40 -10.11
CA GLU A 710 -34.92 1.17 -11.23
C GLU A 710 -33.43 0.90 -11.40
N ALA A 711 -32.65 0.91 -10.31
CA ALA A 711 -31.20 0.64 -10.37
C ALA A 711 -30.90 -0.76 -10.97
N VAL A 712 -31.75 -1.75 -10.73
CA VAL A 712 -31.65 -3.08 -11.38
C VAL A 712 -32.01 -3.00 -12.87
N ALA A 713 -33.03 -2.23 -13.23
CA ALA A 713 -33.40 -1.97 -14.63
C ALA A 713 -32.30 -1.23 -15.41
N GLU A 714 -31.61 -0.27 -14.79
CA GLU A 714 -30.49 0.46 -15.39
C GLU A 714 -29.27 -0.45 -15.63
N LEU A 715 -28.90 -1.26 -14.62
CA LEU A 715 -27.78 -2.22 -14.69
C LEU A 715 -27.97 -3.34 -15.71
N THR A 716 -29.21 -3.63 -16.10
CA THR A 716 -29.56 -4.67 -17.08
C THR A 716 -29.80 -4.09 -18.47
N SER A 717 -30.61 -3.05 -18.61
CA SER A 717 -31.00 -2.48 -19.91
C SER A 717 -30.02 -1.44 -20.48
N GLY A 718 -29.17 -0.82 -19.66
CA GLY A 718 -28.30 0.28 -20.10
C GLY A 718 -29.05 1.56 -20.49
N ARG A 719 -30.27 1.72 -19.98
CA ARG A 719 -31.11 2.92 -20.02
C ARG A 719 -31.15 3.52 -18.62
N LYS A 720 -31.13 4.85 -18.51
CA LYS A 720 -31.38 5.57 -17.25
C LYS A 720 -32.89 5.73 -17.08
N MET A 721 -33.46 5.33 -15.94
CA MET A 721 -34.90 5.52 -15.72
C MET A 721 -35.17 7.01 -15.56
N LEU A 722 -36.22 7.53 -16.22
CA LEU A 722 -36.55 8.96 -16.14
C LEU A 722 -37.20 9.26 -14.78
N PRO A 723 -36.91 10.41 -14.13
CA PRO A 723 -37.51 10.77 -12.86
C PRO A 723 -39.02 10.91 -12.99
N THR A 724 -39.74 10.42 -11.98
CA THR A 724 -41.17 10.72 -11.81
C THR A 724 -41.32 12.03 -11.03
N ALA A 725 -42.48 12.69 -11.09
CA ALA A 725 -42.71 13.97 -10.41
C ALA A 725 -42.56 13.98 -8.87
N ALA A 726 -42.27 12.83 -8.25
CA ALA A 726 -41.94 12.69 -6.82
C ALA A 726 -40.42 12.67 -6.54
N ASP A 727 -39.57 12.47 -7.55
CA ASP A 727 -38.10 12.45 -7.41
C ASP A 727 -37.55 13.89 -7.42
N SER A 728 -37.66 14.59 -6.28
CA SER A 728 -37.39 16.04 -6.16
C SER A 728 -35.92 16.47 -6.27
N LEU A 729 -34.97 15.53 -6.21
CA LEU A 729 -33.54 15.77 -6.37
C LEU A 729 -32.96 14.78 -7.39
N TRP A 730 -32.30 15.30 -8.43
CA TRP A 730 -31.66 14.50 -9.48
C TRP A 730 -30.21 14.93 -9.68
N GLU A 731 -29.32 14.27 -8.95
CA GLU A 731 -27.88 14.52 -8.96
C GLU A 731 -27.22 13.70 -10.08
N ILE A 732 -26.47 14.39 -10.95
CA ILE A 732 -25.62 13.78 -11.98
C ILE A 732 -24.19 14.29 -11.77
N ASP A 733 -23.42 13.53 -11.00
CA ASP A 733 -22.00 13.82 -10.75
C ASP A 733 -21.18 13.62 -12.03
N ASN A 734 -20.67 14.72 -12.59
CA ASN A 734 -19.74 14.71 -13.70
C ASN A 734 -18.30 14.77 -13.16
N ASP A 735 -17.41 13.87 -13.59
CA ASP A 735 -15.99 13.88 -13.20
C ASP A 735 -15.24 15.00 -13.95
N PRO A 736 -14.86 16.13 -13.31
CA PRO A 736 -14.27 17.27 -14.02
C PRO A 736 -12.82 17.01 -14.44
N SER A 737 -12.19 15.93 -13.98
CA SER A 737 -10.89 15.48 -14.48
C SER A 737 -11.06 14.71 -15.80
N TYR A 738 -12.05 13.82 -15.87
CA TYR A 738 -12.35 13.09 -17.11
C TYR A 738 -12.90 14.01 -18.20
N ASP A 739 -13.74 15.00 -17.87
CA ASP A 739 -14.28 15.95 -18.84
C ASP A 739 -13.18 16.75 -19.58
N ARG A 740 -12.08 17.07 -18.87
CA ARG A 740 -10.88 17.72 -19.42
C ARG A 740 -10.01 16.73 -20.20
N ALA A 741 -9.79 15.52 -19.69
CA ALA A 741 -9.01 14.49 -20.38
C ALA A 741 -9.66 14.06 -21.71
N LYS A 742 -10.99 13.86 -21.70
CA LYS A 742 -11.82 13.60 -22.89
C LYS A 742 -11.71 14.74 -23.91
N ARG A 743 -11.74 15.99 -23.45
CA ARG A 743 -11.57 17.16 -24.33
C ARG A 743 -10.20 17.19 -25.02
N LEU A 744 -9.12 16.86 -24.31
CA LEU A 744 -7.79 16.75 -24.88
C LEU A 744 -7.71 15.60 -25.91
N LEU A 745 -8.28 14.44 -25.58
CA LEU A 745 -8.30 13.25 -26.44
C LEU A 745 -9.09 13.49 -27.74
N ASP A 746 -10.26 14.13 -27.65
CA ASP A 746 -11.06 14.54 -28.82
C ASP A 746 -10.22 15.37 -29.81
N VAL A 747 -9.59 16.44 -29.31
CA VAL A 747 -8.80 17.37 -30.14
C VAL A 747 -7.55 16.68 -30.71
N ALA A 748 -6.82 15.93 -29.88
CA ALA A 748 -5.64 15.18 -30.33
C ALA A 748 -6.00 14.15 -31.41
N THR A 749 -7.13 13.46 -31.29
CA THR A 749 -7.59 12.48 -32.29
C THR A 749 -7.99 13.15 -33.60
N VAL A 750 -8.72 14.28 -33.56
CA VAL A 750 -9.10 15.02 -34.77
C VAL A 750 -7.88 15.60 -35.49
N ILE A 751 -6.87 16.09 -34.75
CA ILE A 751 -5.61 16.59 -35.32
C ILE A 751 -4.78 15.43 -35.91
N ALA A 752 -4.61 14.33 -35.19
CA ALA A 752 -3.83 13.18 -35.67
C ALA A 752 -4.42 12.54 -36.94
N LEU A 753 -5.75 12.57 -37.09
CA LEU A 753 -6.44 12.09 -38.30
C LEU A 753 -6.55 13.14 -39.42
N ALA A 754 -6.13 14.39 -39.20
CA ALA A 754 -6.27 15.47 -40.18
C ALA A 754 -5.66 15.19 -41.57
N PRO A 755 -4.48 14.53 -41.68
CA PRO A 755 -3.92 14.14 -42.99
C PRO A 755 -4.81 13.19 -43.81
N LEU A 756 -5.73 12.46 -43.15
CA LEU A 756 -6.67 11.55 -43.81
C LEU A 756 -8.03 12.21 -44.06
N TRP A 757 -8.60 12.91 -43.08
CA TRP A 757 -9.96 13.44 -43.21
C TRP A 757 -10.04 14.76 -43.98
N LEU A 758 -8.98 15.60 -44.01
CA LEU A 758 -8.99 16.85 -44.79
C LEU A 758 -9.04 16.60 -46.32
N PRO A 759 -8.21 15.73 -46.91
CA PRO A 759 -8.33 15.39 -48.34
C PRO A 759 -9.68 14.74 -48.67
N LEU A 760 -10.18 13.84 -47.82
CA LEU A 760 -11.49 13.21 -47.99
C LEU A 760 -12.62 14.25 -47.97
N ALA A 761 -12.59 15.20 -47.03
CA ALA A 761 -13.54 16.30 -46.96
C ALA A 761 -13.48 17.21 -48.20
N ALA A 762 -12.29 17.49 -48.74
CA ALA A 762 -12.13 18.23 -49.99
C ALA A 762 -12.75 17.50 -51.19
N CYS A 763 -12.49 16.20 -51.33
CA CYS A 763 -13.09 15.36 -52.37
C CYS A 763 -14.63 15.30 -52.27
N VAL A 764 -15.17 15.16 -51.05
CA VAL A 764 -16.63 15.21 -50.82
C VAL A 764 -17.20 16.59 -51.15
N ALA A 765 -16.53 17.69 -50.77
CA ALA A 765 -16.96 19.04 -51.09
C ALA A 765 -17.03 19.30 -52.60
N LEU A 766 -16.07 18.77 -53.38
CA LEU A 766 -16.09 18.81 -54.83
C LEU A 766 -17.24 17.98 -55.41
N ALA A 767 -17.41 16.73 -54.97
CA ALA A 767 -18.49 15.86 -55.44
C ALA A 767 -19.89 16.47 -55.22
N VAL A 768 -20.12 17.13 -54.07
CA VAL A 768 -21.38 17.85 -53.78
C VAL A 768 -21.58 19.04 -54.73
N ARG A 769 -20.52 19.78 -55.10
CA ARG A 769 -20.61 20.92 -56.03
C ARG A 769 -20.82 20.50 -57.49
N PHE A 770 -20.37 19.31 -57.88
CA PHE A 770 -20.64 18.76 -59.21
C PHE A 770 -22.04 18.13 -59.31
N ASP A 771 -22.55 17.50 -58.25
CA ASP A 771 -23.88 16.89 -58.21
C ASP A 771 -25.04 17.90 -58.10
N SER A 772 -24.80 19.12 -57.59
CA SER A 772 -25.81 20.18 -57.59
C SER A 772 -25.24 21.59 -57.36
N LYS A 773 -25.93 22.61 -57.89
CA LYS A 773 -25.59 24.04 -57.71
C LYS A 773 -25.75 24.48 -56.24
N GLY A 774 -24.93 25.45 -55.82
CA GLY A 774 -24.95 26.05 -54.47
C GLY A 774 -23.75 25.68 -53.57
N PRO A 775 -23.70 26.17 -52.31
CA PRO A 775 -22.58 25.96 -51.40
C PRO A 775 -22.46 24.50 -50.92
N ALA A 776 -21.23 23.98 -50.85
CA ALA A 776 -20.97 22.57 -50.48
C ALA A 776 -21.37 22.23 -49.04
N LEU A 777 -21.28 23.22 -48.14
CA LEU A 777 -21.66 23.09 -46.74
C LEU A 777 -23.12 23.49 -46.53
N TYR A 778 -23.75 22.80 -45.58
CA TYR A 778 -25.04 23.13 -44.98
C TYR A 778 -24.82 23.38 -43.48
N SER A 779 -25.50 24.39 -42.94
CA SER A 779 -25.38 24.83 -41.56
C SER A 779 -26.74 24.90 -40.88
N GLN A 780 -26.82 24.53 -39.60
CA GLN A 780 -28.08 24.57 -38.84
C GLN A 780 -27.83 24.89 -37.35
N PRO A 781 -28.67 25.73 -36.70
CA PRO A 781 -28.59 25.91 -35.25
C PRO A 781 -28.99 24.63 -34.51
N ARG A 782 -28.20 24.26 -33.50
CA ARG A 782 -28.39 23.09 -32.63
C ARG A 782 -28.10 23.46 -31.19
N VAL A 783 -28.73 22.75 -30.25
CA VAL A 783 -28.45 22.92 -28.80
C VAL A 783 -27.28 22.02 -28.40
N GLY A 784 -26.29 22.62 -27.75
CA GLY A 784 -25.05 21.99 -27.31
C GLY A 784 -24.98 21.73 -25.81
N ARG A 785 -23.80 21.95 -25.23
CA ARG A 785 -23.58 21.86 -23.77
C ARG A 785 -24.26 23.04 -23.06
N ASP A 786 -24.73 22.83 -21.84
CA ASP A 786 -25.28 23.85 -20.94
C ASP A 786 -26.43 24.67 -21.58
N GLY A 787 -27.17 24.05 -22.51
CA GLY A 787 -28.26 24.67 -23.27
C GLY A 787 -27.81 25.65 -24.37
N GLN A 788 -26.50 25.88 -24.56
CA GLN A 788 -26.01 26.89 -25.51
C GLN A 788 -26.25 26.50 -26.97
N VAL A 789 -26.69 27.46 -27.79
CA VAL A 789 -26.96 27.23 -29.21
C VAL A 789 -25.68 27.42 -30.04
N PHE A 790 -25.38 26.48 -30.93
CA PHE A 790 -24.23 26.54 -31.83
C PHE A 790 -24.60 26.16 -33.27
N THR A 791 -23.79 26.59 -34.23
CA THR A 791 -23.95 26.22 -35.66
C THR A 791 -23.30 24.86 -35.93
N LEU A 792 -24.10 23.85 -36.26
CA LEU A 792 -23.64 22.54 -36.73
C LEU A 792 -23.34 22.60 -38.23
N TRP A 793 -22.16 22.12 -38.65
CA TRP A 793 -21.77 22.05 -40.06
C TRP A 793 -21.91 20.63 -40.62
N LYS A 794 -22.42 20.51 -41.85
CA LYS A 794 -22.53 19.26 -42.63
C LYS A 794 -22.22 19.51 -44.10
N PHE A 795 -21.97 18.47 -44.88
CA PHE A 795 -22.05 18.59 -46.34
C PHE A 795 -23.51 18.55 -46.83
N ARG A 796 -23.79 19.31 -47.88
CA ARG A 796 -25.13 19.43 -48.46
C ARG A 796 -25.50 18.13 -49.20
N SER A 797 -26.49 17.40 -48.66
CA SER A 797 -27.00 16.14 -49.21
C SER A 797 -28.43 16.27 -49.79
N MET A 798 -28.91 17.49 -50.00
CA MET A 798 -30.20 17.83 -50.59
C MET A 798 -30.08 19.00 -51.57
N VAL A 799 -31.02 19.14 -52.51
CA VAL A 799 -31.06 20.24 -53.48
C VAL A 799 -31.20 21.59 -52.76
N HIS A 800 -30.35 22.55 -53.12
CA HIS A 800 -30.39 23.90 -52.56
C HIS A 800 -31.63 24.68 -53.05
N GLY A 801 -32.28 25.43 -52.16
CA GLY A 801 -33.49 26.22 -52.45
C GLY A 801 -34.82 25.53 -52.19
N LEU A 802 -34.89 24.18 -52.22
CA LEU A 802 -36.13 23.43 -51.97
C LEU A 802 -36.39 23.19 -50.48
N GLN A 803 -36.69 24.26 -49.73
CA GLN A 803 -37.24 24.13 -48.38
C GLN A 803 -38.69 23.66 -48.44
N ALA A 804 -39.06 22.76 -47.53
CA ALA A 804 -40.47 22.49 -47.22
C ALA A 804 -40.89 23.43 -46.08
N PRO A 805 -42.15 23.90 -46.04
CA PRO A 805 -42.65 24.63 -44.87
C PRO A 805 -42.63 23.71 -43.64
N GLY A 806 -42.09 24.21 -42.51
CA GLY A 806 -42.07 23.49 -41.23
C GLY A 806 -40.82 22.64 -40.96
N VAL A 807 -40.63 22.30 -39.68
CA VAL A 807 -39.48 21.49 -39.20
C VAL A 807 -39.87 20.01 -39.20
N HIS A 808 -39.64 19.32 -40.32
CA HIS A 808 -39.99 17.91 -40.48
C HIS A 808 -38.78 16.98 -40.44
N PHE A 809 -38.98 15.76 -39.94
CA PHE A 809 -38.01 14.68 -40.09
C PHE A 809 -37.90 14.26 -41.57
N ALA A 810 -36.68 13.99 -42.04
CA ALA A 810 -36.48 13.47 -43.39
C ALA A 810 -37.01 12.03 -43.50
N GLN A 811 -38.01 11.84 -44.37
CA GLN A 811 -38.50 10.52 -44.75
C GLN A 811 -37.42 9.77 -45.56
N ALA A 812 -37.53 8.43 -45.63
CA ALA A 812 -36.49 7.59 -46.24
C ALA A 812 -36.30 7.87 -47.75
N GLU A 813 -37.38 8.19 -48.46
CA GLU A 813 -37.36 8.49 -49.90
C GLU A 813 -37.75 9.96 -50.17
N ASP A 814 -37.13 10.90 -49.45
CA ASP A 814 -37.32 12.33 -49.69
C ASP A 814 -36.78 12.72 -51.09
N PRO A 815 -37.61 13.23 -52.02
CA PRO A 815 -37.22 13.50 -53.40
C PRO A 815 -36.21 14.64 -53.55
N ARG A 816 -35.95 15.40 -52.47
CA ARG A 816 -34.92 16.46 -52.45
C ARG A 816 -33.50 15.90 -52.30
N ILE A 817 -33.32 14.61 -52.02
CA ILE A 817 -32.02 13.98 -51.81
C ILE A 817 -31.29 13.79 -53.14
N THR A 818 -30.07 14.33 -53.25
CA THR A 818 -29.27 14.28 -54.49
C THR A 818 -28.56 12.93 -54.65
N ARG A 819 -28.00 12.65 -55.85
CA ARG A 819 -27.39 11.33 -56.13
C ARG A 819 -26.16 11.06 -55.25
N VAL A 820 -25.27 12.05 -55.12
CA VAL A 820 -24.16 12.01 -54.16
C VAL A 820 -24.70 12.10 -52.74
N GLY A 821 -25.73 12.92 -52.48
CA GLY A 821 -26.36 13.07 -51.17
C GLY A 821 -26.88 11.75 -50.56
N ARG A 822 -27.37 10.82 -51.39
CA ARG A 822 -27.77 9.46 -50.97
C ARG A 822 -26.57 8.62 -50.52
N VAL A 823 -25.46 8.67 -51.27
CA VAL A 823 -24.21 7.98 -50.89
C VAL A 823 -23.63 8.58 -49.60
N LEU A 824 -23.63 9.91 -49.48
CA LEU A 824 -23.11 10.60 -48.29
C LEU A 824 -23.90 10.30 -47.02
N ARG A 825 -25.24 10.21 -47.09
CA ARG A 825 -26.05 9.77 -45.92
C ARG A 825 -25.77 8.33 -45.54
N ARG A 826 -25.79 7.41 -46.51
CA ARG A 826 -25.54 5.97 -46.26
C ARG A 826 -24.17 5.70 -45.65
N SER A 827 -23.15 6.46 -46.07
CA SER A 827 -21.77 6.37 -45.56
C SER A 827 -21.48 7.30 -44.37
N ARG A 828 -22.42 8.17 -43.98
CA ARG A 828 -22.26 9.26 -43.01
C ARG A 828 -21.12 10.24 -43.33
N LEU A 829 -20.64 10.26 -44.57
CA LEU A 829 -19.63 11.23 -45.03
C LEU A 829 -20.19 12.67 -45.07
N ASP A 830 -21.52 12.86 -45.04
CA ASP A 830 -22.11 14.20 -44.83
C ASP A 830 -21.77 14.81 -43.46
N GLU A 831 -21.36 13.98 -42.50
CA GLU A 831 -21.10 14.38 -41.12
C GLU A 831 -19.67 14.88 -40.89
N LEU A 832 -18.73 14.68 -41.84
CA LEU A 832 -17.31 15.04 -41.71
C LEU A 832 -17.03 16.50 -41.27
N PRO A 833 -17.78 17.54 -41.72
CA PRO A 833 -17.53 18.91 -41.27
C PRO A 833 -17.74 19.14 -39.77
N GLN A 834 -18.42 18.23 -39.06
CA GLN A 834 -18.57 18.29 -37.59
C GLN A 834 -17.24 18.08 -36.86
N LEU A 835 -16.19 17.57 -37.52
CA LEU A 835 -14.85 17.54 -36.94
C LEU A 835 -14.32 18.96 -36.66
N PHE A 836 -14.73 19.98 -37.43
CA PHE A 836 -14.48 21.38 -37.09
C PHE A 836 -15.29 21.83 -35.86
N ASN A 837 -16.53 21.36 -35.67
CA ASN A 837 -17.30 21.58 -34.43
C ASN A 837 -16.62 20.96 -33.20
N VAL A 838 -15.94 19.82 -33.36
CA VAL A 838 -15.12 19.23 -32.30
C VAL A 838 -13.89 20.12 -32.04
N LEU A 839 -13.15 20.57 -33.05
CA LEU A 839 -12.01 21.48 -32.84
C LEU A 839 -12.43 22.79 -32.14
N MET A 840 -13.54 23.42 -32.57
CA MET A 840 -14.10 24.62 -31.92
C MET A 840 -14.60 24.40 -30.48
N GLY A 841 -14.80 23.15 -30.04
CA GLY A 841 -15.22 22.83 -28.67
C GLY A 841 -16.73 22.78 -28.43
N HIS A 842 -17.53 23.07 -29.46
CA HIS A 842 -18.98 22.92 -29.46
C HIS A 842 -19.42 21.45 -29.36
N MET A 843 -18.57 20.51 -29.81
CA MET A 843 -18.83 19.07 -29.83
C MET A 843 -17.68 18.24 -29.25
N SER A 844 -18.00 16.97 -28.94
CA SER A 844 -17.06 15.87 -28.71
C SER A 844 -17.18 14.86 -29.87
N LEU A 845 -16.22 13.94 -30.02
CA LEU A 845 -16.41 12.79 -30.91
C LEU A 845 -17.56 11.89 -30.41
N ILE A 846 -17.73 11.79 -29.09
CA ILE A 846 -18.68 10.86 -28.46
C ILE A 846 -19.50 11.58 -27.38
N GLY A 847 -20.83 11.44 -27.45
CA GLY A 847 -21.78 12.08 -26.53
C GLY A 847 -23.21 12.05 -27.08
N PRO A 848 -24.21 12.60 -26.36
CA PRO A 848 -25.58 12.71 -26.85
C PRO A 848 -25.63 13.49 -28.16
N ARG A 849 -26.36 13.01 -29.17
CA ARG A 849 -26.41 13.68 -30.48
C ARG A 849 -27.10 15.06 -30.35
N PRO A 850 -26.59 16.15 -30.97
CA PRO A 850 -27.15 17.50 -30.81
C PRO A 850 -28.46 17.65 -31.58
N GLU A 851 -29.48 18.26 -30.97
CA GLU A 851 -30.82 18.40 -31.56
C GLU A 851 -31.20 19.84 -31.94
N GLN A 852 -32.21 19.98 -32.80
CA GLN A 852 -32.69 21.27 -33.31
C GLN A 852 -33.37 22.07 -32.20
N THR A 853 -33.16 23.39 -32.16
CA THR A 853 -33.70 24.29 -31.13
C THR A 853 -35.21 24.17 -30.95
N ALA A 854 -35.98 24.07 -32.04
CA ALA A 854 -37.42 23.85 -32.01
C ALA A 854 -37.79 22.53 -31.29
N PHE A 855 -37.25 21.40 -31.76
CA PHE A 855 -37.48 20.10 -31.14
C PHE A 855 -37.05 20.05 -29.68
N VAL A 856 -35.91 20.67 -29.30
CA VAL A 856 -35.47 20.71 -27.90
C VAL A 856 -36.46 21.45 -27.01
N ARG A 857 -37.03 22.57 -27.48
CA ARG A 857 -38.09 23.29 -26.75
C ARG A 857 -39.34 22.43 -26.58
N ASP A 858 -39.80 21.81 -27.66
CA ASP A 858 -41.07 21.06 -27.68
C ASP A 858 -40.95 19.74 -26.88
N PHE A 859 -39.76 19.11 -26.87
CA PHE A 859 -39.46 17.95 -26.02
C PHE A 859 -39.22 18.34 -24.55
N ALA A 860 -38.59 19.48 -24.23
CA ALA A 860 -38.43 19.94 -22.86
C ALA A 860 -39.78 20.30 -22.22
N ALA A 861 -40.73 20.82 -23.00
CA ALA A 861 -42.10 21.08 -22.55
C ALA A 861 -42.92 19.80 -22.26
N THR A 862 -42.54 18.65 -22.82
CA THR A 862 -43.26 17.37 -22.69
C THR A 862 -42.52 16.30 -21.88
N ILE A 863 -41.23 16.52 -21.58
CA ILE A 863 -40.36 15.62 -20.81
C ILE A 863 -39.47 16.49 -19.91
N PRO A 864 -39.81 16.70 -18.62
CA PRO A 864 -39.07 17.60 -17.73
C PRO A 864 -37.57 17.27 -17.54
N SER A 865 -37.19 16.00 -17.71
CA SER A 865 -35.80 15.53 -17.64
C SER A 865 -35.00 15.66 -18.93
N TYR A 866 -35.61 16.14 -20.02
CA TYR A 866 -34.92 16.33 -21.31
C TYR A 866 -33.68 17.24 -21.24
N PRO A 867 -33.67 18.36 -20.48
CA PRO A 867 -32.51 19.25 -20.40
C PRO A 867 -31.22 18.59 -19.90
N TYR A 868 -31.30 17.55 -19.06
CA TYR A 868 -30.12 16.87 -18.51
C TYR A 868 -29.21 16.24 -19.58
N ARG A 869 -29.70 16.01 -20.82
CA ARG A 869 -28.85 15.57 -21.94
C ARG A 869 -27.74 16.58 -22.29
N HIS A 870 -27.89 17.84 -21.87
CA HIS A 870 -27.00 18.96 -22.22
C HIS A 870 -25.88 19.21 -21.20
N LEU A 871 -25.80 18.46 -20.09
CA LEU A 871 -24.70 18.61 -19.10
C LEU A 871 -23.31 18.28 -19.67
N VAL A 872 -23.25 17.50 -20.76
CA VAL A 872 -22.02 17.11 -21.47
C VAL A 872 -22.03 17.65 -22.90
N ARG A 873 -20.84 17.72 -23.53
CA ARG A 873 -20.74 18.13 -24.94
C ARG A 873 -21.47 17.14 -25.85
N PRO A 874 -22.23 17.62 -26.85
CA PRO A 874 -22.88 16.74 -27.80
C PRO A 874 -21.88 15.99 -28.70
N GLY A 875 -22.23 14.77 -29.09
CA GLY A 875 -21.38 13.86 -29.85
C GLY A 875 -21.68 13.77 -31.34
N LEU A 876 -20.66 13.41 -32.12
CA LEU A 876 -20.81 12.91 -33.50
C LEU A 876 -21.46 11.51 -33.52
N THR A 877 -21.14 10.68 -32.52
CA THR A 877 -21.82 9.43 -32.19
C THR A 877 -22.12 9.34 -30.70
N GLY A 878 -23.02 8.46 -30.27
CA GLY A 878 -23.48 8.38 -28.89
C GLY A 878 -24.20 7.07 -28.56
N TRP A 879 -24.43 6.81 -27.27
CA TRP A 879 -24.96 5.53 -26.78
C TRP A 879 -26.31 5.15 -27.40
N ALA A 880 -27.26 6.09 -27.44
CA ALA A 880 -28.57 5.86 -28.04
C ALA A 880 -28.48 5.46 -29.53
N GLN A 881 -27.56 6.07 -30.28
CA GLN A 881 -27.37 5.81 -31.71
C GLN A 881 -26.85 4.39 -31.98
N VAL A 882 -26.02 3.83 -31.08
CA VAL A 882 -25.47 2.46 -31.24
C VAL A 882 -26.30 1.36 -30.59
N GLN A 883 -27.36 1.71 -29.83
CA GLN A 883 -28.29 0.75 -29.21
C GLN A 883 -29.66 0.71 -29.89
N GLN A 884 -30.28 1.85 -30.17
CA GLN A 884 -31.67 1.93 -30.64
C GLN A 884 -31.79 2.19 -32.15
N GLY A 885 -30.78 2.83 -32.76
CA GLY A 885 -30.84 3.24 -34.16
C GLY A 885 -31.64 4.54 -34.35
N TYR A 886 -32.76 4.48 -35.11
CA TYR A 886 -33.60 5.63 -35.41
C TYR A 886 -34.79 5.73 -34.44
N ALA A 887 -35.34 6.93 -34.26
CA ALA A 887 -36.53 7.22 -33.46
C ALA A 887 -37.46 8.15 -34.25
N ASP A 888 -38.74 7.79 -34.33
CA ASP A 888 -39.77 8.40 -35.18
C ASP A 888 -41.07 8.74 -34.42
N SER A 889 -41.08 8.57 -33.09
CA SER A 889 -42.24 8.78 -32.22
C SER A 889 -41.86 9.40 -30.87
N ALA A 890 -42.86 9.85 -30.09
CA ALA A 890 -42.65 10.42 -28.76
C ALA A 890 -42.03 9.40 -27.79
N ASP A 891 -42.50 8.15 -27.81
CA ASP A 891 -41.98 7.10 -26.91
C ASP A 891 -40.63 6.57 -27.35
N THR A 892 -40.35 6.46 -28.65
CA THR A 892 -38.97 6.18 -29.10
C THR A 892 -38.02 7.33 -28.76
N THR A 893 -38.51 8.56 -28.65
CA THR A 893 -37.75 9.72 -28.14
C THR A 893 -37.50 9.64 -26.62
N ARG A 894 -38.47 9.18 -25.82
CA ARG A 894 -38.26 8.89 -24.38
C ARG A 894 -37.21 7.80 -24.18
N ILE A 895 -37.26 6.71 -24.96
CA ILE A 895 -36.26 5.65 -24.92
C ILE A 895 -34.88 6.18 -25.37
N LYS A 896 -34.82 7.01 -26.41
CA LYS A 896 -33.58 7.66 -26.85
C LYS A 896 -32.97 8.54 -25.75
N LEU A 897 -33.79 9.35 -25.07
CA LEU A 897 -33.37 10.14 -23.93
C LEU A 897 -32.85 9.24 -22.78
N SER A 898 -33.51 8.12 -22.50
CA SER A 898 -33.05 7.17 -21.45
C SER A 898 -31.65 6.61 -21.74
N TYR A 899 -31.30 6.37 -23.01
CA TYR A 899 -29.94 6.00 -23.40
C TYR A 899 -28.96 7.18 -23.37
N ASP A 900 -29.36 8.36 -23.85
CA ASP A 900 -28.52 9.57 -23.78
C ASP A 900 -28.18 9.92 -22.31
N LEU A 901 -29.16 9.87 -21.39
CA LEU A 901 -28.95 10.09 -19.95
C LEU A 901 -28.17 8.96 -19.26
N TYR A 902 -28.27 7.71 -19.74
CA TYR A 902 -27.39 6.64 -19.26
C TYR A 902 -25.92 6.94 -19.58
N TYR A 903 -25.65 7.53 -20.77
CA TYR A 903 -24.32 8.03 -21.09
C TYR A 903 -23.92 9.18 -20.17
N VAL A 904 -24.74 10.23 -20.00
CA VAL A 904 -24.39 11.37 -19.12
C VAL A 904 -24.03 10.90 -17.70
N ALA A 905 -24.80 9.96 -17.13
CA ALA A 905 -24.55 9.45 -15.77
C ALA A 905 -23.37 8.45 -15.63
N HIS A 906 -22.77 7.97 -16.74
CA HIS A 906 -21.74 6.91 -16.70
C HIS A 906 -20.59 7.13 -17.71
N TYR A 907 -20.46 8.32 -18.28
CA TYR A 907 -19.47 8.60 -19.32
C TYR A 907 -18.04 8.37 -18.81
N SER A 908 -17.29 7.59 -19.58
CA SER A 908 -15.98 7.07 -19.17
C SER A 908 -15.23 6.57 -20.39
N LEU A 909 -13.90 6.54 -20.34
CA LEU A 909 -13.08 6.18 -21.50
C LEU A 909 -13.39 4.77 -22.05
N ALA A 910 -13.79 3.83 -21.18
CA ALA A 910 -14.22 2.50 -21.61
C ALA A 910 -15.59 2.49 -22.33
N LEU A 911 -16.54 3.34 -21.90
CA LEU A 911 -17.83 3.52 -22.59
C LEU A 911 -17.65 4.25 -23.92
N ASP A 912 -16.79 5.28 -23.95
CA ASP A 912 -16.42 5.99 -25.19
C ASP A 912 -15.79 5.03 -26.20
N LEU A 913 -14.77 4.26 -25.82
CA LEU A 913 -14.15 3.28 -26.71
C LEU A 913 -15.14 2.18 -27.16
N LEU A 914 -16.10 1.79 -26.31
CA LEU A 914 -17.16 0.84 -26.68
C LEU A 914 -18.11 1.43 -27.72
N ILE A 915 -18.51 2.70 -27.56
CA ILE A 915 -19.33 3.43 -28.54
C ILE A 915 -18.55 3.59 -29.85
N ALA A 916 -17.25 3.88 -29.82
CA ALA A 916 -16.41 3.95 -31.01
C ALA A 916 -16.39 2.61 -31.77
N ALA A 917 -16.09 1.51 -31.07
CA ALA A 917 -16.05 0.16 -31.66
C ALA A 917 -17.42 -0.26 -32.22
N LYS A 918 -18.52 0.02 -31.50
CA LYS A 918 -19.88 -0.18 -32.03
C LYS A 918 -20.14 0.70 -33.25
N THR A 919 -19.73 1.97 -33.23
CA THR A 919 -19.93 2.91 -34.35
C THR A 919 -19.22 2.44 -35.61
N VAL A 920 -17.99 1.90 -35.51
CA VAL A 920 -17.30 1.27 -36.66
C VAL A 920 -18.13 0.11 -37.23
N LYS A 921 -18.63 -0.79 -36.37
CA LYS A 921 -19.55 -1.86 -36.82
C LYS A 921 -20.80 -1.30 -37.50
N THR A 922 -21.46 -0.31 -36.89
CA THR A 922 -22.67 0.36 -37.41
C THR A 922 -22.45 1.02 -38.77
N VAL A 923 -21.30 1.67 -38.98
CA VAL A 923 -20.93 2.28 -40.28
C VAL A 923 -20.67 1.21 -41.33
N CYS A 924 -19.92 0.15 -40.98
CA CYS A 924 -19.63 -0.94 -41.92
C CYS A 924 -20.87 -1.78 -42.29
N THR A 925 -21.85 -1.93 -41.40
CA THR A 925 -23.11 -2.64 -41.70
C THR A 925 -24.23 -1.75 -42.25
N GLY A 926 -24.08 -0.42 -42.20
CA GLY A 926 -25.13 0.54 -42.54
C GLY A 926 -26.32 0.55 -41.58
N PHE A 927 -26.17 -0.02 -40.37
CA PHE A 927 -27.27 -0.10 -39.39
C PHE A 927 -27.75 1.29 -38.98
N GLY A 928 -29.06 1.55 -39.08
CA GLY A 928 -29.63 2.86 -38.78
C GLY A 928 -29.21 3.99 -39.74
N ALA A 929 -28.80 3.65 -40.97
CA ALA A 929 -28.70 4.62 -42.07
C ALA A 929 -30.01 4.67 -42.89
N ARG A 930 -30.23 5.80 -43.58
CA ARG A 930 -31.23 6.01 -44.64
C ARG A 930 -30.51 6.67 -45.82
#